data_AF-A0A2S7Q8E4-F1
#
_entry.id   AF-A0A2S7Q8E4-F1
#
_cell.length_a   1.000
_cell.length_b   1.000
_cell.length_c   1.000
_cell.angle_alpha   90.00
_cell.angle_beta   90.00
_cell.angle_gamma   90.00
#
_symmetry.space_group_name_H-M   'P 1'
#
loop_
_entity.id
_entity.type
_entity.pdbx_description
1 polymer ?
#
loop_
_entity_poly.entity_id
_entity_poly.type
_entity_poly.pdbx_seq_one_letter_code
_entity_poly.pdbx_strand_id
1 'polypeptide(L)'
;MLRGFTLDSMCASSYTVSIAEDIDPDYAVKNLPTKTSSTKWVVSKQRLEAVYKALVRYIHEHGDNSLNALVADDPIDFNALAQYSDAIETAKLLTIFLSVVIKGPDTIRFVERITKQMDPRAQEEIANLIKTIDDDVASVQGSTTDPAEPKDDLAWETKYGELSEQHAAVKKRNADLISRLEHLSASRDDLQERFEEQQRQTELLQAAVNQEGKSGYLQDLERRLEEANELIQSQEQQLYDARVTRERQNKELLSLKNSQSQESQDTISILRVENEALAKKANMVDHYQKKLAQLNTIEKDNARLREQLDVLQENQNDYDRVYQQNEIYQATHEEFRRTMQVQENNLIDLRASKQAIEEELMNRIQQVEILQDRQRHDEKFIEDLQEKLNTQQPEAGSPKLAATSGFSLEDELSRGDVSESNLELTISRLRAENQVLKSKAGGKTNAELRVQVQDAQKTIQDYIEKAQRMREDQVRTQDQLSSVLSQLSGEGEDAASKGNSVFETANQEIATLKQKNSELIAKVSSLERDLLAVRADLAAMSANDIAALEELKVANQLITSSYEHDLTLLQAEHDSLKKEFADQESHLFKAIREKDQLSTQLKEVSQKPAASTEDTEAKGEEPEPNTTIESLKQVSRKTDIHTHQTPPSKKKSIWRKLYLPRSSNTSHSQAQGAMRSISNTDHDAELNSERAAFGSLPVAEAHQSRFPSPPRRQLEKKEAAIQELQQRLVLAEDPEAQKRYIYIMFSVAINIFIPLQLSLERMCVKAANDLLVKTLTKENAVIATAWYDLTSRLQSNHVVLQRRQDAPKSWLGKQRQLVNSGPRR
;
A
#
# COMPACT_ATOMS: atom_id res chain seq x y z
N MET A 1 -25.84 17.57 -84.27
CA MET A 1 -25.30 17.18 -82.95
C MET A 1 -26.48 16.98 -82.00
N LEU A 2 -27.04 15.76 -81.92
CA LEU A 2 -28.32 15.50 -81.22
C LEU A 2 -28.26 14.19 -80.41
N ARG A 3 -27.41 14.18 -79.39
CA ARG A 3 -27.42 13.20 -78.28
C ARG A 3 -26.94 13.94 -77.02
N GLY A 4 -27.77 13.98 -75.98
CA GLY A 4 -27.45 14.67 -74.71
C GLY A 4 -28.34 15.87 -74.34
N PHE A 5 -29.46 16.10 -75.04
CA PHE A 5 -30.50 17.02 -74.52
C PHE A 5 -31.35 16.28 -73.48
N THR A 6 -31.24 16.69 -72.22
CA THR A 6 -32.13 16.30 -71.11
C THR A 6 -33.12 17.42 -70.79
N LEU A 7 -34.24 17.11 -70.14
CA LEU A 7 -35.26 18.10 -69.75
C LEU A 7 -34.68 19.22 -68.85
N ASP A 8 -33.76 18.87 -67.95
CA ASP A 8 -32.94 19.81 -67.16
C ASP A 8 -32.26 20.89 -68.02
N SER A 9 -31.79 20.53 -69.23
CA SER A 9 -31.07 21.44 -70.13
C SER A 9 -32.01 22.47 -70.77
N MET A 10 -33.27 22.10 -71.02
CA MET A 10 -34.30 23.04 -71.50
C MET A 10 -34.75 23.99 -70.39
N CYS A 11 -34.86 23.49 -69.15
CA CYS A 11 -35.12 24.32 -67.97
C CYS A 11 -33.91 25.18 -67.54
N ALA A 12 -32.73 24.95 -68.13
CA ALA A 12 -31.49 25.66 -67.79
C ALA A 12 -31.24 26.89 -68.67
N SER A 13 -31.60 28.05 -68.11
CA SER A 13 -30.80 29.28 -68.17
C SER A 13 -30.63 30.04 -69.50
N SER A 14 -30.89 29.49 -70.70
CA SER A 14 -30.70 30.24 -71.96
C SER A 14 -31.73 29.98 -73.05
N TYR A 15 -32.10 28.72 -73.30
CA TYR A 15 -32.83 28.39 -74.54
C TYR A 15 -34.25 28.95 -74.58
N THR A 16 -35.03 28.81 -73.51
CA THR A 16 -36.42 29.32 -73.44
C THR A 16 -36.54 30.84 -73.53
N VAL A 17 -35.46 31.59 -73.26
CA VAL A 17 -35.43 33.06 -73.41
C VAL A 17 -35.16 33.44 -74.86
N SER A 18 -34.12 32.86 -75.45
CA SER A 18 -33.81 33.04 -76.88
C SER A 18 -34.95 32.57 -77.79
N ILE A 19 -35.70 31.54 -77.38
CA ILE A 19 -36.87 31.02 -78.10
C ILE A 19 -38.09 31.96 -77.99
N ALA A 20 -38.18 32.80 -76.96
CA ALA A 20 -39.18 33.88 -76.88
C ALA A 20 -38.74 35.13 -77.67
N GLU A 21 -37.45 35.47 -77.62
CA GLU A 21 -36.83 36.52 -78.45
C GLU A 21 -36.96 36.23 -79.95
N ASP A 22 -37.00 34.96 -80.35
CA ASP A 22 -37.21 34.48 -81.74
C ASP A 22 -38.66 34.64 -82.24
N ILE A 23 -39.66 34.88 -81.37
CA ILE A 23 -41.06 35.15 -81.76
C ILE A 23 -41.26 36.65 -81.97
N ASP A 24 -40.97 37.46 -80.95
CA ASP A 24 -41.23 38.90 -80.95
C ASP A 24 -40.19 39.63 -80.08
N PRO A 25 -39.35 40.51 -80.68
CA PRO A 25 -38.28 41.19 -79.97
C PRO A 25 -38.78 42.30 -79.01
N ASP A 26 -40.03 42.75 -79.12
CA ASP A 26 -40.56 43.79 -78.23
C ASP A 26 -40.99 43.20 -76.88
N TYR A 27 -41.64 42.03 -76.88
CA TYR A 27 -42.02 41.29 -75.67
C TYR A 27 -40.88 40.52 -74.99
N ALA A 28 -39.68 40.50 -75.58
CA ALA A 28 -38.48 39.89 -75.02
C ALA A 28 -38.18 40.34 -73.57
N VAL A 29 -37.91 39.36 -72.69
CA VAL A 29 -37.81 39.55 -71.22
C VAL A 29 -36.46 40.17 -70.82
N LYS A 30 -36.27 41.45 -71.12
CA LYS A 30 -35.01 42.20 -70.95
C LYS A 30 -34.47 42.31 -69.50
N ASN A 31 -35.23 41.87 -68.47
CA ASN A 31 -34.88 41.99 -67.05
C ASN A 31 -34.80 40.63 -66.32
N LEU A 32 -33.87 39.76 -66.72
CA LEU A 32 -33.60 38.50 -66.03
C LEU A 32 -32.58 38.66 -64.87
N PRO A 33 -32.76 37.97 -63.72
CA PRO A 33 -31.76 37.99 -62.65
C PRO A 33 -30.48 37.24 -63.08
N THR A 34 -29.38 37.99 -63.17
CA THR A 34 -28.03 37.51 -63.53
C THR A 34 -27.13 37.23 -62.33
N LYS A 35 -27.54 37.58 -61.11
CA LYS A 35 -26.74 37.40 -59.87
C LYS A 35 -26.89 35.97 -59.33
N THR A 36 -25.76 35.28 -59.17
CA THR A 36 -25.67 33.82 -58.96
C THR A 36 -25.72 33.40 -57.49
N SER A 37 -26.56 34.04 -56.67
CA SER A 37 -26.62 33.84 -55.21
C SER A 37 -27.81 33.00 -54.72
N SER A 38 -28.64 32.46 -55.62
CA SER A 38 -29.72 31.52 -55.30
C SER A 38 -29.50 30.17 -56.01
N THR A 39 -30.11 29.10 -55.47
CA THR A 39 -29.97 27.74 -55.98
C THR A 39 -30.42 27.64 -57.44
N LYS A 40 -29.76 26.82 -58.27
CA LYS A 40 -30.00 26.73 -59.73
C LYS A 40 -31.50 26.64 -60.10
N TRP A 41 -32.27 25.80 -59.41
CA TRP A 41 -33.70 25.63 -59.64
C TRP A 41 -34.52 26.90 -59.36
N VAL A 42 -34.13 27.72 -58.38
CA VAL A 42 -34.78 29.01 -58.06
C VAL A 42 -34.56 30.01 -59.19
N VAL A 43 -33.34 30.04 -59.74
CA VAL A 43 -33.02 30.88 -60.91
C VAL A 43 -33.80 30.39 -62.14
N SER A 44 -33.88 29.08 -62.39
CA SER A 44 -34.71 28.51 -63.45
C SER A 44 -36.19 28.84 -63.27
N LYS A 45 -36.75 28.68 -62.07
CA LYS A 45 -38.14 29.04 -61.74
C LYS A 45 -38.43 30.50 -62.07
N GLN A 46 -37.61 31.43 -61.58
CA GLN A 46 -37.77 32.86 -61.84
C GLN A 46 -37.73 33.20 -63.33
N ARG A 47 -36.93 32.49 -64.13
CA ARG A 47 -36.85 32.67 -65.59
C ARG A 47 -38.06 32.10 -66.31
N LEU A 48 -38.51 30.90 -65.93
CA LEU A 48 -39.71 30.26 -66.48
C LEU A 48 -40.98 31.06 -66.17
N GLU A 49 -41.13 31.55 -64.94
CA GLU A 49 -42.22 32.47 -64.58
C GLU A 49 -42.19 33.76 -65.42
N ALA A 50 -41.01 34.33 -65.67
CA ALA A 50 -40.89 35.58 -66.42
C ALA A 50 -41.21 35.39 -67.92
N VAL A 51 -40.79 34.27 -68.52
CA VAL A 51 -41.16 33.90 -69.90
C VAL A 51 -42.65 33.61 -70.00
N TYR A 52 -43.24 32.87 -69.06
CA TYR A 52 -44.69 32.64 -69.03
C TYR A 52 -45.48 33.95 -68.87
N LYS A 53 -45.07 34.85 -67.96
CA LYS A 53 -45.71 36.17 -67.78
C LYS A 53 -45.61 37.06 -69.03
N ALA A 54 -44.58 36.90 -69.86
CA ALA A 54 -44.50 37.57 -71.16
C ALA A 54 -45.45 36.94 -72.20
N LEU A 55 -45.51 35.61 -72.29
CA LEU A 55 -46.43 34.90 -73.18
C LEU A 55 -47.91 35.17 -72.83
N VAL A 56 -48.27 35.18 -71.55
CA VAL A 56 -49.63 35.51 -71.10
C VAL A 56 -50.00 36.97 -71.40
N ARG A 57 -49.06 37.91 -71.23
CA ARG A 57 -49.27 39.30 -71.63
C ARG A 57 -49.47 39.42 -73.14
N TYR A 58 -48.64 38.75 -73.93
CA TYR A 58 -48.75 38.71 -75.38
C TYR A 58 -50.12 38.17 -75.82
N ILE A 59 -50.60 37.08 -75.20
CA ILE A 59 -51.95 36.53 -75.43
C ILE A 59 -53.04 37.54 -75.06
N HIS A 60 -52.85 38.34 -74.02
CA HIS A 60 -53.82 39.36 -73.60
C HIS A 60 -53.87 40.59 -74.52
N GLU A 61 -52.73 40.99 -75.09
CA GLU A 61 -52.61 42.19 -75.94
C GLU A 61 -52.79 41.91 -77.45
N HIS A 62 -52.60 40.66 -77.89
CA HIS A 62 -52.66 40.27 -79.32
C HIS A 62 -53.49 39.01 -79.64
N GLY A 63 -53.95 38.25 -78.66
CA GLY A 63 -54.77 37.05 -78.89
C GLY A 63 -56.26 37.34 -79.00
N ASP A 64 -56.99 36.51 -79.74
CA ASP A 64 -58.45 36.44 -79.62
C ASP A 64 -58.86 36.19 -78.14
N ASN A 65 -60.08 36.63 -77.77
CA ASN A 65 -60.68 36.39 -76.45
C ASN A 65 -60.68 34.90 -76.02
N SER A 66 -60.57 34.00 -76.99
CA SER A 66 -60.58 32.55 -76.83
C SER A 66 -59.25 31.97 -76.33
N LEU A 67 -58.10 32.51 -76.77
CA LEU A 67 -56.79 32.14 -76.20
C LEU A 67 -56.66 32.60 -74.74
N ASN A 68 -57.33 33.70 -74.38
CA ASN A 68 -57.39 34.18 -73.00
C ASN A 68 -58.19 33.25 -72.07
N ALA A 69 -59.12 32.45 -72.59
CA ALA A 69 -59.86 31.45 -71.82
C ALA A 69 -58.97 30.22 -71.50
N LEU A 70 -58.31 29.65 -72.51
CA LEU A 70 -57.44 28.46 -72.35
C LEU A 70 -56.30 28.68 -71.33
N VAL A 71 -55.81 29.90 -71.20
CA VAL A 71 -54.77 30.28 -70.22
C VAL A 71 -55.33 30.42 -68.79
N ALA A 72 -56.64 30.65 -68.63
CA ALA A 72 -57.28 30.85 -67.33
C ALA A 72 -57.64 29.53 -66.63
N ASP A 73 -58.00 28.49 -67.39
CA ASP A 73 -58.54 27.24 -66.84
C ASP A 73 -57.47 26.23 -66.36
N ASP A 74 -56.24 26.24 -66.91
CA ASP A 74 -55.20 25.22 -66.61
C ASP A 74 -53.82 25.83 -66.24
N PRO A 75 -53.63 26.31 -64.99
CA PRO A 75 -52.40 26.97 -64.55
C PRO A 75 -51.22 26.01 -64.29
N ILE A 76 -50.03 26.37 -64.77
CA ILE A 76 -48.79 25.57 -64.70
C ILE A 76 -48.14 25.63 -63.29
N ASP A 77 -47.68 24.51 -62.74
CA ASP A 77 -46.84 24.51 -61.52
C ASP A 77 -45.34 24.66 -61.82
N PHE A 78 -44.87 25.89 -61.68
CA PHE A 78 -43.45 26.24 -61.81
C PHE A 78 -42.53 25.61 -60.76
N ASN A 79 -43.04 25.03 -59.66
CA ASN A 79 -42.21 24.28 -58.70
C ASN A 79 -41.87 22.89 -59.23
N ALA A 80 -42.90 22.10 -59.58
CA ALA A 80 -42.72 20.79 -60.23
C ALA A 80 -41.80 20.89 -61.45
N LEU A 81 -42.09 21.87 -62.32
CA LEU A 81 -41.33 22.15 -63.53
C LEU A 81 -39.85 22.48 -63.25
N ALA A 82 -39.55 23.41 -62.33
CA ALA A 82 -38.18 23.90 -62.15
C ALA A 82 -37.30 23.03 -61.23
N GLN A 83 -37.90 22.20 -60.35
CA GLN A 83 -37.17 21.38 -59.39
C GLN A 83 -37.08 19.89 -59.78
N TYR A 84 -38.03 19.40 -60.60
CA TYR A 84 -38.09 17.98 -61.00
C TYR A 84 -38.12 17.77 -62.52
N SER A 85 -38.13 18.85 -63.32
CA SER A 85 -38.11 18.80 -64.80
C SER A 85 -39.21 17.92 -65.40
N ASP A 86 -40.42 18.01 -64.84
CA ASP A 86 -41.53 17.12 -65.17
C ASP A 86 -41.98 17.20 -66.64
N ALA A 87 -42.29 16.04 -67.23
CA ALA A 87 -42.65 15.88 -68.62
C ALA A 87 -44.06 16.41 -68.97
N ILE A 88 -44.98 16.47 -68.00
CA ILE A 88 -46.35 16.93 -68.22
C ILE A 88 -46.40 18.46 -68.19
N GLU A 89 -45.81 19.08 -67.17
CA GLU A 89 -45.78 20.54 -67.05
C GLU A 89 -44.85 21.20 -68.10
N THR A 90 -43.77 20.52 -68.54
CA THR A 90 -43.01 20.97 -69.74
C THR A 90 -43.86 20.89 -71.01
N ALA A 91 -44.67 19.85 -71.20
CA ALA A 91 -45.56 19.73 -72.36
C ALA A 91 -46.67 20.79 -72.37
N LYS A 92 -47.27 21.14 -71.22
CA LYS A 92 -48.23 22.27 -71.11
C LYS A 92 -47.59 23.58 -71.54
N LEU A 93 -46.41 23.91 -71.02
CA LEU A 93 -45.68 25.13 -71.37
C LEU A 93 -45.35 25.18 -72.87
N LEU A 94 -44.95 24.05 -73.46
CA LEU A 94 -44.69 23.94 -74.90
C LEU A 94 -45.96 23.99 -75.76
N THR A 95 -47.11 23.57 -75.24
CA THR A 95 -48.42 23.67 -75.92
C THR A 95 -48.88 25.12 -76.00
N ILE A 96 -48.80 25.86 -74.90
CA ILE A 96 -49.11 27.31 -74.88
C ILE A 96 -48.11 28.09 -75.76
N PHE A 97 -46.83 27.71 -75.75
CA PHE A 97 -45.84 28.27 -76.66
C PHE A 97 -46.18 27.98 -78.13
N LEU A 98 -46.58 26.76 -78.46
CA LEU A 98 -47.00 26.35 -79.81
C LEU A 98 -48.23 27.12 -80.28
N SER A 99 -49.24 27.33 -79.43
CA SER A 99 -50.43 28.12 -79.79
C SER A 99 -50.09 29.59 -80.05
N VAL A 100 -49.14 30.16 -79.31
CA VAL A 100 -48.62 31.52 -79.58
C VAL A 100 -47.85 31.58 -80.91
N VAL A 101 -47.01 30.59 -81.22
CA VAL A 101 -46.30 30.51 -82.52
C VAL A 101 -47.26 30.38 -83.71
N ILE A 102 -48.43 29.76 -83.52
CA ILE A 102 -49.42 29.52 -84.57
C ILE A 102 -50.41 30.69 -84.75
N LYS A 103 -50.64 31.49 -83.70
CA LYS A 103 -51.60 32.63 -83.75
C LYS A 103 -50.94 34.03 -83.68
N GLY A 104 -49.63 34.12 -83.45
CA GLY A 104 -48.84 35.36 -83.58
C GLY A 104 -48.53 35.76 -85.05
N PRO A 105 -47.74 36.81 -85.32
CA PRO A 105 -47.58 37.37 -86.66
C PRO A 105 -46.72 36.53 -87.62
N ASP A 106 -45.71 35.80 -87.12
CA ASP A 106 -44.65 35.18 -87.94
C ASP A 106 -44.95 33.72 -88.37
N THR A 107 -46.23 33.30 -88.31
CA THR A 107 -46.70 31.90 -88.47
C THR A 107 -46.05 31.15 -89.64
N ILE A 108 -46.02 31.79 -90.81
CA ILE A 108 -45.56 31.23 -92.08
C ILE A 108 -44.12 30.70 -91.95
N ARG A 109 -43.26 31.45 -91.26
CA ARG A 109 -41.84 31.14 -91.10
C ARG A 109 -41.59 29.95 -90.17
N PHE A 110 -42.50 29.70 -89.22
CA PHE A 110 -42.44 28.54 -88.33
C PHE A 110 -43.11 27.30 -88.94
N VAL A 111 -44.25 27.46 -89.64
CA VAL A 111 -44.90 26.38 -90.39
C VAL A 111 -43.99 25.85 -91.51
N GLU A 112 -43.28 26.72 -92.24
CA GLU A 112 -42.24 26.29 -93.19
C GLU A 112 -41.10 25.53 -92.51
N ARG A 113 -40.73 25.88 -91.28
CA ARG A 113 -39.64 25.22 -90.55
C ARG A 113 -40.04 23.82 -90.10
N ILE A 114 -41.24 23.69 -89.53
CA ILE A 114 -41.82 22.41 -89.10
C ILE A 114 -41.96 21.46 -90.29
N THR A 115 -42.48 21.94 -91.43
CA THR A 115 -42.68 21.12 -92.63
C THR A 115 -41.38 20.71 -93.33
N LYS A 116 -40.33 21.56 -93.31
CA LYS A 116 -39.07 21.30 -94.04
C LYS A 116 -37.95 20.64 -93.21
N GLN A 117 -38.03 20.62 -91.87
CA GLN A 117 -36.91 20.18 -91.00
C GLN A 117 -37.25 19.09 -89.96
N MET A 118 -38.52 18.69 -89.84
CA MET A 118 -38.97 17.71 -88.84
C MET A 118 -39.19 16.31 -89.45
N ASP A 119 -39.03 15.26 -88.65
CA ASP A 119 -39.42 13.88 -89.02
C ASP A 119 -40.96 13.78 -89.16
N PRO A 120 -41.52 13.14 -90.21
CA PRO A 120 -42.94 13.20 -90.51
C PRO A 120 -43.86 12.65 -89.41
N ARG A 121 -43.36 11.73 -88.58
CA ARG A 121 -44.12 11.25 -87.41
C ARG A 121 -44.39 12.37 -86.39
N ALA A 122 -43.38 13.21 -86.13
CA ALA A 122 -43.54 14.35 -85.22
C ALA A 122 -44.41 15.46 -85.83
N GLN A 123 -44.47 15.55 -87.18
CA GLN A 123 -45.40 16.46 -87.86
C GLN A 123 -46.87 16.05 -87.65
N GLU A 124 -47.17 14.76 -87.70
CA GLU A 124 -48.53 14.23 -87.44
C GLU A 124 -48.95 14.38 -85.97
N GLU A 125 -48.03 14.09 -85.03
CA GLU A 125 -48.26 14.28 -83.60
C GLU A 125 -48.56 15.77 -83.26
N ILE A 126 -47.84 16.73 -83.86
CA ILE A 126 -48.11 18.17 -83.73
C ILE A 126 -49.43 18.57 -84.40
N ALA A 127 -49.72 18.09 -85.62
CA ALA A 127 -50.91 18.47 -86.37
C ALA A 127 -52.23 18.03 -85.70
N ASN A 128 -52.21 16.97 -84.90
CA ASN A 128 -53.35 16.56 -84.09
C ASN A 128 -53.54 17.47 -82.87
N LEU A 129 -52.44 17.89 -82.22
CA LEU A 129 -52.44 18.76 -81.04
C LEU A 129 -53.03 20.15 -81.34
N ILE A 130 -52.79 20.67 -82.55
CA ILE A 130 -53.33 21.98 -83.01
C ILE A 130 -54.86 21.95 -83.11
N LYS A 131 -55.45 20.88 -83.66
CA LYS A 131 -56.90 20.78 -83.86
C LYS A 131 -57.67 20.85 -82.53
N THR A 132 -57.17 20.16 -81.51
CA THR A 132 -57.72 20.23 -80.14
C THR A 132 -57.75 21.63 -79.52
N ILE A 133 -56.96 22.59 -80.03
CA ILE A 133 -56.89 23.96 -79.48
C ILE A 133 -57.88 24.91 -80.18
N ASP A 134 -58.34 24.58 -81.40
CA ASP A 134 -59.27 25.44 -82.17
C ASP A 134 -60.75 25.09 -81.95
N ASP A 135 -61.09 23.88 -81.47
CA ASP A 135 -62.47 23.48 -81.19
C ASP A 135 -63.04 24.13 -79.90
N ASP A 136 -62.20 24.45 -78.90
CA ASP A 136 -62.60 24.96 -77.57
C ASP A 136 -62.98 26.49 -77.55
N VAL A 137 -63.27 27.14 -78.69
CA VAL A 137 -62.87 28.56 -78.91
C VAL A 137 -63.90 29.67 -79.37
N ALA A 138 -65.13 29.48 -79.93
CA ALA A 138 -65.76 30.49 -80.87
C ALA A 138 -67.22 31.11 -80.69
N SER A 139 -67.54 32.44 -81.03
CA SER A 139 -68.92 33.11 -80.87
C SER A 139 -69.67 34.36 -81.64
N VAL A 140 -69.38 35.73 -81.66
CA VAL A 140 -70.47 36.88 -81.68
C VAL A 140 -70.42 38.32 -82.47
N GLN A 141 -71.59 39.03 -82.81
CA GLN A 141 -71.97 40.56 -82.97
C GLN A 141 -72.42 41.37 -84.33
N GLY A 142 -73.17 42.55 -84.27
CA GLY A 142 -73.60 43.59 -85.35
C GLY A 142 -74.84 44.60 -85.05
N SER A 143 -75.45 45.64 -85.76
CA SER A 143 -75.26 46.73 -86.86
C SER A 143 -76.50 47.78 -87.10
N THR A 144 -76.47 49.00 -87.81
CA THR A 144 -77.59 50.11 -87.93
C THR A 144 -77.59 51.32 -89.05
N THR A 145 -78.69 52.17 -89.27
CA THR A 145 -78.89 53.70 -89.66
C THR A 145 -79.49 54.37 -91.04
N ASP A 146 -80.09 55.66 -91.04
CA ASP A 146 -80.24 56.88 -92.04
C ASP A 146 -81.53 57.51 -92.88
N PRO A 147 -81.62 58.87 -93.33
CA PRO A 147 -82.78 59.74 -93.95
C PRO A 147 -82.53 60.81 -95.17
N ALA A 148 -83.21 61.96 -95.65
CA ALA A 148 -84.60 62.55 -96.09
C ALA A 148 -84.64 64.06 -96.80
N GLU A 149 -85.63 64.61 -97.65
CA GLU A 149 -85.70 66.01 -98.41
C GLU A 149 -87.09 66.69 -99.03
N PRO A 150 -87.22 67.97 -99.64
CA PRO A 150 -88.45 68.84 -100.12
C PRO A 150 -88.55 69.50 -101.64
N LYS A 151 -89.16 70.63 -102.27
CA LYS A 151 -89.94 72.00 -102.14
C LYS A 151 -90.28 72.92 -103.48
N ASP A 152 -91.44 73.69 -103.81
CA ASP A 152 -91.63 74.76 -104.98
C ASP A 152 -92.91 75.80 -105.26
N ASP A 153 -92.87 76.83 -106.22
CA ASP A 153 -93.59 78.18 -106.64
C ASP A 153 -94.99 78.75 -106.18
N LEU A 154 -96.09 78.02 -105.94
CA LEU A 154 -97.07 78.60 -104.97
C LEU A 154 -96.32 78.84 -103.65
N ALA A 155 -95.26 78.05 -103.44
CA ALA A 155 -94.05 78.49 -102.79
C ALA A 155 -93.19 79.51 -103.59
N TRP A 156 -93.68 80.73 -103.73
CA TRP A 156 -92.98 82.02 -103.69
C TRP A 156 -93.73 82.93 -102.73
N GLU A 157 -95.06 82.83 -102.62
CA GLU A 157 -95.74 83.23 -101.39
C GLU A 157 -95.58 82.20 -100.26
N THR A 158 -95.59 80.88 -100.53
CA THR A 158 -95.14 79.89 -99.53
C THR A 158 -93.63 79.62 -99.56
N LYS A 159 -92.81 80.10 -100.53
CA LYS A 159 -91.34 80.16 -100.32
C LYS A 159 -91.00 81.44 -99.56
N TYR A 160 -91.74 82.54 -99.69
CA TYR A 160 -91.56 83.71 -98.82
C TYR A 160 -92.21 83.47 -97.45
N GLY A 161 -93.27 82.68 -97.38
CA GLY A 161 -93.86 82.11 -96.17
C GLY A 161 -92.89 81.17 -95.49
N GLU A 162 -92.45 80.10 -96.15
CA GLU A 162 -91.40 79.19 -95.67
C GLU A 162 -90.06 79.90 -95.43
N LEU A 163 -89.69 80.95 -96.17
CA LEU A 163 -88.44 81.69 -95.94
C LEU A 163 -88.60 82.67 -94.78
N SER A 164 -89.79 83.24 -94.57
CA SER A 164 -90.13 84.02 -93.37
C SER A 164 -90.26 83.11 -92.15
N GLU A 165 -90.75 81.89 -92.31
CA GLU A 165 -90.85 80.86 -91.26
C GLU A 165 -89.49 80.19 -91.01
N GLN A 166 -88.65 79.98 -92.03
CA GLN A 166 -87.24 79.61 -91.89
C GLN A 166 -86.44 80.76 -91.29
N HIS A 167 -86.72 82.03 -91.63
CA HIS A 167 -86.08 83.19 -91.02
C HIS A 167 -86.60 83.44 -89.60
N ALA A 168 -87.85 83.09 -89.27
CA ALA A 168 -88.39 83.09 -87.92
C ALA A 168 -87.84 81.91 -87.11
N ALA A 169 -87.65 80.72 -87.71
CA ALA A 169 -87.06 79.55 -87.10
C ALA A 169 -85.53 79.68 -86.96
N VAL A 170 -84.85 80.38 -87.86
CA VAL A 170 -83.45 80.77 -87.75
C VAL A 170 -83.32 81.88 -86.72
N LYS A 171 -84.18 82.91 -86.73
CA LYS A 171 -84.20 83.95 -85.67
C LYS A 171 -84.54 83.35 -84.30
N LYS A 172 -85.42 82.35 -84.24
CA LYS A 172 -85.71 81.57 -83.02
C LYS A 172 -84.51 80.73 -82.63
N ARG A 173 -83.92 79.92 -83.51
CA ARG A 173 -82.67 79.19 -83.24
C ARG A 173 -81.54 80.12 -82.81
N ASN A 174 -81.46 81.34 -83.35
CA ASN A 174 -80.47 82.34 -82.98
C ASN A 174 -80.78 82.95 -81.61
N ALA A 175 -82.06 83.15 -81.26
CA ALA A 175 -82.47 83.49 -79.89
C ALA A 175 -82.22 82.33 -78.90
N ASP A 176 -82.56 81.09 -79.27
CA ASP A 176 -82.28 79.87 -78.49
C ASP A 176 -80.76 79.67 -78.32
N LEU A 177 -79.95 80.03 -79.33
CA LEU A 177 -78.48 80.04 -79.25
C LEU A 177 -77.94 81.20 -78.41
N ILE A 178 -78.54 82.40 -78.50
CA ILE A 178 -78.19 83.54 -77.63
C ILE A 178 -78.50 83.18 -76.18
N SER A 179 -79.70 82.69 -75.85
CA SER A 179 -80.03 82.25 -74.49
C SER A 179 -79.22 81.03 -74.06
N ARG A 180 -78.81 80.13 -74.97
CA ARG A 180 -77.83 79.08 -74.65
C ARG A 180 -76.44 79.65 -74.38
N LEU A 181 -76.01 80.69 -75.10
CA LEU A 181 -74.75 81.39 -74.85
C LEU A 181 -74.79 82.22 -73.56
N GLU A 182 -75.93 82.82 -73.21
CA GLU A 182 -76.19 83.49 -71.93
C GLU A 182 -76.20 82.49 -70.77
N HIS A 183 -76.79 81.31 -70.94
CA HIS A 183 -76.71 80.22 -69.96
C HIS A 183 -75.29 79.63 -69.87
N LEU A 184 -74.54 79.56 -70.96
CA LEU A 184 -73.14 79.11 -70.95
C LEU A 184 -72.19 80.16 -70.38
N SER A 185 -72.44 81.47 -70.58
CA SER A 185 -71.67 82.52 -69.91
C SER A 185 -72.00 82.56 -68.44
N ALA A 186 -73.28 82.54 -68.05
CA ALA A 186 -73.69 82.42 -66.65
C ALA A 186 -73.09 81.17 -65.99
N SER A 187 -73.16 80.00 -66.64
CA SER A 187 -72.51 78.77 -66.12
C SER A 187 -70.98 78.85 -66.07
N ARG A 188 -70.33 79.64 -66.93
CA ARG A 188 -68.87 79.86 -66.88
C ARG A 188 -68.50 80.84 -65.77
N ASP A 189 -69.30 81.88 -65.59
CA ASP A 189 -69.08 82.92 -64.59
C ASP A 189 -69.44 82.38 -63.19
N ASP A 190 -70.45 81.52 -63.04
CA ASP A 190 -70.71 80.65 -61.87
C ASP A 190 -69.50 79.76 -61.55
N LEU A 191 -68.90 79.13 -62.56
CA LEU A 191 -67.72 78.28 -62.39
C LEU A 191 -66.48 79.11 -62.03
N GLN A 192 -66.39 80.34 -62.52
CA GLN A 192 -65.30 81.26 -62.20
C GLN A 192 -65.47 81.85 -60.79
N GLU A 193 -66.68 82.21 -60.36
CA GLU A 193 -66.95 82.60 -58.96
C GLU A 193 -66.63 81.45 -58.01
N ARG A 194 -66.99 80.20 -58.36
CA ARG A 194 -66.59 79.01 -57.58
C ARG A 194 -65.08 78.77 -57.57
N PHE A 195 -64.38 79.05 -58.67
CA PHE A 195 -62.92 78.95 -58.75
C PHE A 195 -62.26 80.05 -57.89
N GLU A 196 -62.72 81.29 -57.99
CA GLU A 196 -62.26 82.39 -57.13
C GLU A 196 -62.57 82.14 -55.66
N GLU A 197 -63.72 81.55 -55.34
CA GLU A 197 -64.08 81.20 -53.96
C GLU A 197 -63.25 80.02 -53.44
N GLN A 198 -62.97 79.01 -54.25
CA GLN A 198 -61.96 78.01 -53.89
C GLN A 198 -60.55 78.62 -53.78
N GLN A 199 -60.20 79.60 -54.61
CA GLN A 199 -58.92 80.27 -54.52
C GLN A 199 -58.83 81.09 -53.21
N ARG A 200 -59.85 81.87 -52.86
CA ARG A 200 -59.99 82.55 -51.55
C ARG A 200 -59.91 81.55 -50.40
N GLN A 201 -60.54 80.38 -50.51
CA GLN A 201 -60.43 79.32 -49.50
C GLN A 201 -59.01 78.75 -49.42
N THR A 202 -58.30 78.55 -50.54
CA THR A 202 -56.88 78.16 -50.50
C THR A 202 -55.98 79.26 -49.97
N GLU A 203 -56.25 80.53 -50.25
CA GLU A 203 -55.50 81.69 -49.74
C GLU A 203 -55.76 81.89 -48.24
N LEU A 204 -56.99 81.70 -47.76
CA LEU A 204 -57.35 81.70 -46.34
C LEU A 204 -56.75 80.49 -45.60
N LEU A 205 -56.77 79.29 -46.20
CA LEU A 205 -56.11 78.11 -45.64
C LEU A 205 -54.58 78.29 -45.63
N GLN A 206 -54.00 78.89 -46.66
CA GLN A 206 -52.57 79.17 -46.74
C GLN A 206 -52.16 80.27 -45.75
N ALA A 207 -52.99 81.30 -45.56
CA ALA A 207 -52.83 82.29 -44.51
C ALA A 207 -52.92 81.66 -43.11
N ALA A 208 -53.89 80.79 -42.85
CA ALA A 208 -54.02 80.05 -41.58
C ALA A 208 -52.96 78.95 -41.37
N VAL A 209 -52.29 78.50 -42.43
CA VAL A 209 -51.11 77.63 -42.37
C VAL A 209 -49.84 78.41 -42.07
N ASN A 210 -49.74 79.64 -42.58
CA ASN A 210 -48.60 80.55 -42.37
C ASN A 210 -48.72 81.34 -41.05
N GLN A 211 -49.93 81.56 -40.53
CA GLN A 211 -50.19 82.19 -39.24
C GLN A 211 -50.28 81.13 -38.12
N GLU A 212 -49.17 80.98 -37.40
CA GLU A 212 -49.06 80.55 -36.00
C GLU A 212 -49.50 79.12 -35.60
N GLY A 213 -50.39 78.45 -36.34
CA GLY A 213 -50.92 77.14 -35.95
C GLY A 213 -49.92 75.97 -36.03
N LYS A 214 -49.10 75.93 -37.07
CA LYS A 214 -48.25 74.74 -37.36
C LYS A 214 -46.85 74.80 -36.77
N SER A 215 -46.24 75.99 -36.65
CA SER A 215 -44.88 76.07 -36.07
C SER A 215 -44.87 75.66 -34.60
N GLY A 216 -45.81 76.18 -33.79
CA GLY A 216 -45.90 75.82 -32.37
C GLY A 216 -46.27 74.35 -32.16
N TYR A 217 -47.27 73.84 -32.89
CA TYR A 217 -47.67 72.43 -32.76
C TYR A 217 -46.56 71.45 -33.21
N LEU A 218 -45.83 71.77 -34.29
CA LEU A 218 -44.73 70.94 -34.76
C LEU A 218 -43.55 70.99 -33.78
N GLN A 219 -43.22 72.17 -33.24
CA GLN A 219 -42.19 72.32 -32.19
C GLN A 219 -42.56 71.61 -30.88
N ASP A 220 -43.85 71.58 -30.49
CA ASP A 220 -44.33 70.78 -29.35
C ASP A 220 -44.27 69.27 -29.62
N LEU A 221 -44.36 68.86 -30.89
CA LEU A 221 -44.27 67.47 -31.31
C LEU A 221 -42.80 67.02 -31.45
N GLU A 222 -41.92 67.90 -31.92
CA GLU A 222 -40.46 67.76 -31.87
C GLU A 222 -39.98 67.67 -30.41
N ARG A 223 -40.38 68.60 -29.54
CA ARG A 223 -40.09 68.55 -28.10
C ARG A 223 -40.57 67.23 -27.46
N ARG A 224 -41.74 66.72 -27.83
CA ARG A 224 -42.22 65.41 -27.35
C ARG A 224 -41.43 64.23 -27.92
N LEU A 225 -40.88 64.35 -29.12
CA LEU A 225 -39.97 63.34 -29.69
C LEU A 225 -38.60 63.40 -29.04
N GLU A 226 -38.11 64.59 -28.67
CA GLU A 226 -36.90 64.78 -27.86
C GLU A 226 -37.10 64.19 -26.46
N GLU A 227 -38.16 64.56 -25.74
CA GLU A 227 -38.55 63.98 -24.44
C GLU A 227 -38.71 62.45 -24.51
N ALA A 228 -39.28 61.92 -25.60
CA ALA A 228 -39.40 60.48 -25.82
C ALA A 228 -38.05 59.82 -26.14
N ASN A 229 -37.17 60.46 -26.91
CA ASN A 229 -35.83 59.95 -27.22
C ASN A 229 -34.91 60.00 -25.99
N GLU A 230 -34.96 61.04 -25.17
CA GLU A 230 -34.27 61.11 -23.88
C GLU A 230 -34.79 60.02 -22.93
N LEU A 231 -36.11 59.80 -22.89
CA LEU A 231 -36.70 58.71 -22.11
C LEU A 231 -36.22 57.34 -22.61
N ILE A 232 -36.23 57.09 -23.93
CA ILE A 232 -35.72 55.86 -24.54
C ILE A 232 -34.24 55.68 -24.20
N GLN A 233 -33.40 56.71 -24.40
CA GLN A 233 -31.97 56.66 -24.09
C GLN A 233 -31.73 56.37 -22.60
N SER A 234 -32.53 56.96 -21.70
CA SER A 234 -32.46 56.67 -20.26
C SER A 234 -32.87 55.23 -19.92
N GLN A 235 -33.85 54.67 -20.63
CA GLN A 235 -34.30 53.29 -20.45
C GLN A 235 -33.30 52.29 -21.05
N GLU A 236 -32.72 52.58 -22.21
CA GLU A 236 -31.65 51.79 -22.82
C GLU A 236 -30.40 51.79 -21.96
N GLN A 237 -30.02 52.94 -21.38
CA GLN A 237 -28.93 53.03 -20.41
C GLN A 237 -29.24 52.24 -19.13
N GLN A 238 -30.45 52.36 -18.57
CA GLN A 238 -30.87 51.54 -17.42
C GLN A 238 -30.86 50.04 -17.73
N LEU A 239 -31.27 49.62 -18.93
CA LEU A 239 -31.21 48.22 -19.38
C LEU A 239 -29.76 47.76 -19.60
N TYR A 240 -28.88 48.62 -20.09
CA TYR A 240 -27.46 48.35 -20.22
C TYR A 240 -26.79 48.18 -18.84
N ASP A 241 -27.04 49.11 -17.91
CA ASP A 241 -26.50 49.05 -16.55
C ASP A 241 -27.08 47.86 -15.76
N ALA A 242 -28.37 47.56 -15.90
CA ALA A 242 -29.00 46.36 -15.34
C ALA A 242 -28.41 45.07 -15.94
N ARG A 243 -28.03 45.08 -17.22
CA ARG A 243 -27.34 43.95 -17.86
C ARG A 243 -25.90 43.82 -17.35
N VAL A 244 -25.13 44.90 -17.29
CA VAL A 244 -23.73 44.90 -16.83
C VAL A 244 -23.63 44.49 -15.37
N THR A 245 -24.52 45.01 -14.50
CA THR A 245 -24.62 44.60 -13.10
C THR A 245 -25.03 43.13 -12.95
N ARG A 246 -25.99 42.63 -13.74
CA ARG A 246 -26.34 41.21 -13.76
C ARG A 246 -25.22 40.31 -14.27
N GLU A 247 -24.49 40.71 -15.32
CA GLU A 247 -23.33 39.98 -15.82
C GLU A 247 -22.17 39.98 -14.80
N ARG A 248 -21.99 41.08 -14.06
CA ARG A 248 -21.05 41.18 -12.93
C ARG A 248 -21.45 40.25 -11.78
N GLN A 249 -22.69 40.34 -11.29
CA GLN A 249 -23.22 39.47 -10.24
C GLN A 249 -23.12 37.99 -10.62
N ASN A 250 -23.38 37.65 -11.89
CA ASN A 250 -23.23 36.27 -12.37
C ASN A 250 -21.75 35.81 -12.37
N LYS A 251 -20.80 36.69 -12.73
CA LYS A 251 -19.36 36.41 -12.60
C LYS A 251 -18.93 36.24 -11.13
N GLU A 252 -19.45 37.07 -10.23
CA GLU A 252 -19.21 36.98 -8.78
C GLU A 252 -19.82 35.69 -8.18
N LEU A 253 -21.04 35.31 -8.57
CA LEU A 253 -21.66 34.04 -8.17
C LEU A 253 -20.90 32.81 -8.72
N LEU A 254 -20.40 32.89 -9.96
CA LEU A 254 -19.57 31.82 -10.54
C LEU A 254 -18.20 31.73 -9.85
N SER A 255 -17.58 32.85 -9.45
CA SER A 255 -16.32 32.82 -8.70
C SER A 255 -16.51 32.26 -7.29
N LEU A 256 -17.57 32.65 -6.58
CA LEU A 256 -17.93 32.10 -5.26
C LEU A 256 -18.27 30.60 -5.33
N LYS A 257 -19.02 30.17 -6.36
CA LYS A 257 -19.30 28.74 -6.56
C LYS A 257 -18.02 27.95 -6.87
N ASN A 258 -17.09 28.54 -7.62
CA ASN A 258 -15.79 27.91 -7.89
C ASN A 258 -14.90 27.90 -6.64
N SER A 259 -14.88 28.94 -5.80
CA SER A 259 -14.11 28.93 -4.54
C SER A 259 -14.67 27.88 -3.58
N GLN A 260 -15.98 27.85 -3.35
CA GLN A 260 -16.63 26.83 -2.52
C GLN A 260 -16.38 25.40 -3.04
N SER A 261 -16.36 25.21 -4.37
CA SER A 261 -15.99 23.92 -4.99
C SER A 261 -14.52 23.56 -4.77
N GLN A 262 -13.61 24.55 -4.78
CA GLN A 262 -12.19 24.35 -4.50
C GLN A 262 -11.97 24.05 -3.01
N GLU A 263 -12.53 24.86 -2.10
CA GLU A 263 -12.54 24.64 -0.65
C GLU A 263 -13.08 23.24 -0.28
N SER A 264 -14.12 22.79 -0.99
CA SER A 264 -14.67 21.43 -0.85
C SER A 264 -13.72 20.34 -1.35
N GLN A 265 -12.99 20.57 -2.45
CA GLN A 265 -11.98 19.63 -2.96
C GLN A 265 -10.74 19.59 -2.06
N ASP A 266 -10.31 20.74 -1.56
CA ASP A 266 -9.14 20.89 -0.69
C ASP A 266 -9.41 20.20 0.66
N THR A 267 -10.58 20.42 1.28
CA THR A 267 -11.00 19.70 2.49
C THR A 267 -11.13 18.19 2.27
N ILE A 268 -11.67 17.75 1.13
CA ILE A 268 -11.68 16.31 0.77
C ILE A 268 -10.25 15.77 0.59
N SER A 269 -9.30 16.56 0.08
CA SER A 269 -7.89 16.17 -0.05
C SER A 269 -7.21 16.03 1.32
N ILE A 270 -7.44 16.97 2.23
CA ILE A 270 -6.93 16.97 3.61
C ILE A 270 -7.47 15.74 4.35
N LEU A 271 -8.77 15.49 4.29
CA LEU A 271 -9.40 14.33 4.92
C LEU A 271 -8.91 12.99 4.32
N ARG A 272 -8.53 12.94 3.04
CA ARG A 272 -7.86 11.75 2.46
C ARG A 272 -6.47 11.55 3.04
N VAL A 273 -5.65 12.60 3.11
CA VAL A 273 -4.29 12.53 3.71
C VAL A 273 -4.36 12.15 5.19
N GLU A 274 -5.34 12.66 5.93
CA GLU A 274 -5.59 12.27 7.32
C GLU A 274 -6.02 10.80 7.43
N ASN A 275 -6.97 10.33 6.61
CA ASN A 275 -7.35 8.91 6.60
C ASN A 275 -6.17 7.99 6.23
N GLU A 276 -5.32 8.39 5.30
CA GLU A 276 -4.07 7.67 5.02
C GLU A 276 -3.11 7.66 6.21
N ALA A 277 -2.98 8.78 6.94
CA ALA A 277 -2.14 8.86 8.14
C ALA A 277 -2.72 8.00 9.28
N LEU A 278 -4.04 7.94 9.44
CA LEU A 278 -4.73 7.04 10.37
C LEU A 278 -4.56 5.57 9.97
N ALA A 279 -4.67 5.23 8.68
CA ALA A 279 -4.41 3.88 8.18
C ALA A 279 -2.94 3.45 8.41
N LYS A 280 -1.97 4.35 8.20
CA LYS A 280 -0.55 4.13 8.52
C LYS A 280 -0.34 3.90 10.02
N LYS A 281 -1.02 4.68 10.89
CA LYS A 281 -1.02 4.48 12.35
C LYS A 281 -1.67 3.14 12.74
N ALA A 282 -2.78 2.74 12.13
CA ALA A 282 -3.46 1.47 12.38
C ALA A 282 -2.57 0.27 12.00
N ASN A 283 -1.98 0.27 10.80
CA ASN A 283 -1.01 -0.75 10.38
C ASN A 283 0.19 -0.87 11.33
N MET A 284 0.64 0.25 11.90
CA MET A 284 1.70 0.27 12.91
C MET A 284 1.24 -0.31 14.25
N VAL A 285 0.00 -0.04 14.68
CA VAL A 285 -0.62 -0.66 15.86
C VAL A 285 -0.76 -2.17 15.66
N ASP A 286 -1.26 -2.64 14.52
CA ASP A 286 -1.34 -4.06 14.17
C ASP A 286 0.04 -4.75 14.21
N HIS A 287 1.08 -4.07 13.73
CA HIS A 287 2.45 -4.57 13.80
C HIS A 287 2.94 -4.66 15.26
N TYR A 288 2.64 -3.67 16.10
CA TYR A 288 2.95 -3.74 17.53
C TYR A 288 2.14 -4.82 18.26
N GLN A 289 0.86 -5.03 17.92
CA GLN A 289 0.05 -6.13 18.46
C GLN A 289 0.63 -7.50 18.07
N LYS A 290 1.01 -7.69 16.81
CA LYS A 290 1.69 -8.92 16.34
C LYS A 290 3.01 -9.15 17.07
N LYS A 291 3.82 -8.10 17.28
CA LYS A 291 5.06 -8.17 18.05
C LYS A 291 4.83 -8.48 19.54
N LEU A 292 3.79 -7.90 20.16
CA LEU A 292 3.39 -8.20 21.54
C LEU A 292 2.88 -9.64 21.68
N ALA A 293 2.12 -10.15 20.72
CA ALA A 293 1.69 -11.56 20.70
C ALA A 293 2.89 -12.51 20.59
N GLN A 294 3.87 -12.21 19.72
CA GLN A 294 5.12 -12.96 19.61
C GLN A 294 5.95 -12.94 20.90
N LEU A 295 6.06 -11.77 21.55
CA LEU A 295 6.72 -11.65 22.85
C LEU A 295 5.99 -12.45 23.94
N ASN A 296 4.64 -12.45 23.94
CA ASN A 296 3.84 -13.23 24.89
C ASN A 296 3.97 -14.76 24.68
N THR A 297 4.11 -15.23 23.43
CA THR A 297 4.45 -16.64 23.18
C THR A 297 5.85 -16.98 23.67
N ILE A 298 6.84 -16.13 23.42
CA ILE A 298 8.22 -16.32 23.92
C ILE A 298 8.27 -16.28 25.46
N GLU A 299 7.46 -15.44 26.10
CA GLU A 299 7.33 -15.37 27.57
C GLU A 299 6.73 -16.66 28.16
N LYS A 300 5.69 -17.23 27.50
CA LYS A 300 5.11 -18.54 27.86
C LYS A 300 6.11 -19.68 27.65
N ASP A 301 6.86 -19.67 26.56
CA ASP A 301 7.90 -20.67 26.31
C ASP A 301 9.04 -20.55 27.34
N ASN A 302 9.41 -19.32 27.75
CA ASN A 302 10.37 -19.11 28.85
C ASN A 302 9.83 -19.59 30.21
N ALA A 303 8.55 -19.40 30.50
CA ALA A 303 7.92 -19.93 31.71
C ALA A 303 7.96 -21.47 31.72
N ARG A 304 7.54 -22.10 30.62
CA ARG A 304 7.59 -23.56 30.42
C ARG A 304 9.02 -24.11 30.51
N LEU A 305 10.02 -23.42 29.96
CA LEU A 305 11.43 -23.82 30.05
C LEU A 305 11.97 -23.72 31.48
N ARG A 306 11.47 -22.79 32.30
CA ARG A 306 11.78 -22.72 33.73
C ARG A 306 11.12 -23.87 34.50
N GLU A 307 9.83 -24.11 34.28
CA GLU A 307 9.12 -25.28 34.85
C GLU A 307 9.84 -26.60 34.50
N GLN A 308 10.34 -26.74 33.27
CA GLN A 308 11.15 -27.90 32.86
C GLN A 308 12.52 -27.95 33.55
N LEU A 309 13.17 -26.81 33.78
CA LEU A 309 14.45 -26.74 34.51
C LEU A 309 14.24 -27.11 35.99
N ASP A 310 13.22 -26.56 36.64
CA ASP A 310 12.86 -26.84 38.03
C ASP A 310 12.56 -28.34 38.21
N VAL A 311 11.77 -28.94 37.30
CA VAL A 311 11.49 -30.39 37.31
C VAL A 311 12.75 -31.21 37.04
N LEU A 312 13.64 -30.81 36.13
CA LEU A 312 14.91 -31.52 35.91
C LEU A 312 15.84 -31.41 37.13
N GLN A 313 15.83 -30.28 37.84
CA GLN A 313 16.59 -30.09 39.08
C GLN A 313 15.99 -30.92 40.23
N GLU A 314 14.66 -31.05 40.34
CA GLU A 314 14.02 -31.96 41.29
C GLU A 314 14.39 -33.42 41.01
N ASN A 315 14.33 -33.86 39.74
CA ASN A 315 14.80 -35.19 39.34
C ASN A 315 16.29 -35.41 39.67
N GLN A 316 17.16 -34.41 39.43
CA GLN A 316 18.58 -34.48 39.80
C GLN A 316 18.76 -34.70 41.31
N ASN A 317 18.04 -33.91 42.14
CA ASN A 317 18.07 -34.07 43.59
C ASN A 317 17.61 -35.48 44.04
N ASP A 318 16.62 -36.06 43.37
CA ASP A 318 16.14 -37.42 43.66
C ASP A 318 17.10 -38.52 43.20
N TYR A 319 17.79 -38.35 42.06
CA TYR A 319 18.91 -39.22 41.70
C TYR A 319 20.04 -39.15 42.73
N ASP A 320 20.41 -37.95 43.19
CA ASP A 320 21.46 -37.75 44.20
C ASP A 320 21.07 -38.35 45.56
N ARG A 321 19.80 -38.22 45.97
CA ARG A 321 19.23 -38.91 47.16
C ARG A 321 19.32 -40.43 47.05
N VAL A 322 18.92 -40.99 45.90
CA VAL A 322 18.98 -42.43 45.65
C VAL A 322 20.43 -42.93 45.57
N TYR A 323 21.34 -42.12 45.04
CA TYR A 323 22.78 -42.42 45.02
C TYR A 323 23.34 -42.51 46.44
N GLN A 324 23.11 -41.50 47.28
CA GLN A 324 23.53 -41.50 48.69
C GLN A 324 22.95 -42.69 49.48
N GLN A 325 21.69 -43.05 49.24
CA GLN A 325 21.10 -44.26 49.84
C GLN A 325 21.82 -45.53 49.38
N ASN A 326 22.14 -45.67 48.10
CA ASN A 326 22.90 -46.82 47.58
C ASN A 326 24.34 -46.86 48.12
N GLU A 327 25.00 -45.73 48.32
CA GLU A 327 26.31 -45.64 48.97
C GLU A 327 26.26 -46.13 50.42
N ILE A 328 25.24 -45.72 51.19
CA ILE A 328 25.00 -46.20 52.56
C ILE A 328 24.68 -47.71 52.59
N TYR A 329 23.86 -48.22 51.66
CA TYR A 329 23.59 -49.65 51.54
C TYR A 329 24.86 -50.44 51.15
N GLN A 330 25.72 -49.90 50.29
CA GLN A 330 27.00 -50.53 49.95
C GLN A 330 27.93 -50.55 51.17
N ALA A 331 28.09 -49.44 51.88
CA ALA A 331 28.92 -49.36 53.09
C ALA A 331 28.47 -50.38 54.15
N THR A 332 27.17 -50.45 54.45
CA THR A 332 26.63 -51.45 55.40
C THR A 332 26.81 -52.89 54.89
N HIS A 333 26.63 -53.17 53.59
CA HIS A 333 26.95 -54.47 53.01
C HIS A 333 28.45 -54.82 53.12
N GLU A 334 29.36 -53.85 53.05
CA GLU A 334 30.77 -54.09 53.31
C GLU A 334 31.08 -54.33 54.79
N GLU A 335 30.39 -53.66 55.72
CA GLU A 335 30.49 -53.94 57.16
C GLU A 335 30.00 -55.34 57.50
N PHE A 336 28.87 -55.78 56.91
CA PHE A 336 28.43 -57.17 56.99
C PHE A 336 29.44 -58.15 56.38
N ARG A 337 30.09 -57.81 55.26
CA ARG A 337 31.16 -58.63 54.66
C ARG A 337 32.40 -58.72 55.56
N ARG A 338 32.83 -57.60 56.15
CA ARG A 338 33.98 -57.53 57.09
C ARG A 338 33.71 -58.34 58.36
N THR A 339 32.52 -58.18 58.96
CA THR A 339 32.15 -58.92 60.17
C THR A 339 31.97 -60.41 59.89
N MET A 340 31.41 -60.80 58.73
CA MET A 340 31.38 -62.20 58.29
C MET A 340 32.79 -62.78 58.10
N GLN A 341 33.70 -62.07 57.42
CA GLN A 341 35.09 -62.51 57.24
C GLN A 341 35.83 -62.69 58.57
N VAL A 342 35.60 -61.80 59.56
CA VAL A 342 36.14 -61.96 60.92
C VAL A 342 35.57 -63.20 61.61
N GLN A 343 34.28 -63.50 61.44
CA GLN A 343 33.68 -64.72 61.97
C GLN A 343 34.23 -65.99 61.28
N GLU A 344 34.46 -65.95 59.97
CA GLU A 344 35.08 -67.06 59.22
C GLU A 344 36.51 -67.31 59.68
N ASN A 345 37.32 -66.27 59.87
CA ASN A 345 38.66 -66.37 60.45
C ASN A 345 38.62 -66.97 61.86
N ASN A 346 37.74 -66.47 62.74
CA ASN A 346 37.56 -67.02 64.09
C ASN A 346 37.17 -68.52 64.05
N LEU A 347 36.38 -68.96 63.07
CA LEU A 347 36.04 -70.38 62.88
C LEU A 347 37.22 -71.21 62.34
N ILE A 348 38.17 -70.61 61.63
CA ILE A 348 39.42 -71.25 61.23
C ILE A 348 40.36 -71.38 62.45
N ASP A 349 40.51 -70.33 63.24
CA ASP A 349 41.34 -70.34 64.46
C ASP A 349 40.82 -71.32 65.51
N LEU A 350 39.48 -71.41 65.67
CA LEU A 350 38.83 -72.42 66.52
C LEU A 350 39.00 -73.85 65.99
N ARG A 351 39.14 -74.05 64.67
CA ARG A 351 39.48 -75.37 64.09
C ARG A 351 40.94 -75.71 64.28
N ALA A 352 41.86 -74.77 64.07
CA ALA A 352 43.29 -74.96 64.24
C ALA A 352 43.65 -75.25 65.72
N SER A 353 43.09 -74.49 66.66
CA SER A 353 43.26 -74.74 68.10
C SER A 353 42.62 -76.07 68.54
N LYS A 354 41.46 -76.45 67.98
CA LYS A 354 40.90 -77.80 68.17
C LYS A 354 41.85 -78.89 67.67
N GLN A 355 42.41 -78.74 66.46
CA GLN A 355 43.35 -79.70 65.89
C GLN A 355 44.62 -79.83 66.75
N ALA A 356 45.20 -78.72 67.22
CA ALA A 356 46.34 -78.75 68.13
C ALA A 356 46.03 -79.50 69.46
N ILE A 357 44.83 -79.32 70.02
CA ILE A 357 44.38 -80.06 71.22
C ILE A 357 44.16 -81.55 70.92
N GLU A 358 43.63 -81.89 69.74
CA GLU A 358 43.48 -83.28 69.30
C GLU A 358 44.85 -83.95 69.07
N GLU A 359 45.82 -83.24 68.49
CA GLU A 359 47.21 -83.70 68.35
C GLU A 359 47.91 -83.84 69.71
N GLU A 360 47.76 -82.89 70.64
CA GLU A 360 48.26 -83.05 72.01
C GLU A 360 47.65 -84.27 72.69
N LEU A 361 46.33 -84.47 72.58
CA LEU A 361 45.63 -85.63 73.14
C LEU A 361 46.14 -86.95 72.54
N MET A 362 46.35 -87.03 71.23
CA MET A 362 46.95 -88.21 70.59
C MET A 362 48.39 -88.44 71.04
N ASN A 363 49.20 -87.39 71.18
CA ASN A 363 50.55 -87.48 71.73
C ASN A 363 50.55 -87.95 73.20
N ARG A 364 49.57 -87.55 74.01
CA ARG A 364 49.39 -88.08 75.39
C ARG A 364 48.96 -89.54 75.39
N ILE A 365 48.07 -89.96 74.48
CA ILE A 365 47.68 -91.36 74.33
C ILE A 365 48.91 -92.22 73.97
N GLN A 366 49.73 -91.79 73.00
CA GLN A 366 50.97 -92.50 72.65
C GLN A 366 51.98 -92.52 73.80
N GLN A 367 52.11 -91.45 74.59
CA GLN A 367 52.95 -91.44 75.80
C GLN A 367 52.43 -92.43 76.86
N VAL A 368 51.11 -92.53 77.04
CA VAL A 368 50.50 -93.53 77.95
C VAL A 368 50.70 -94.94 77.41
N GLU A 369 50.58 -95.17 76.10
CA GLU A 369 50.81 -96.47 75.47
C GLU A 369 52.27 -96.92 75.62
N ILE A 370 53.25 -96.04 75.35
CA ILE A 370 54.69 -96.31 75.56
C ILE A 370 54.99 -96.58 77.04
N LEU A 371 54.34 -95.87 77.97
CA LEU A 371 54.47 -96.13 79.41
C LEU A 371 53.80 -97.45 79.82
N GLN A 372 52.69 -97.84 79.19
CA GLN A 372 52.03 -99.14 79.42
C GLN A 372 52.84 -100.30 78.83
N ASP A 373 53.44 -100.16 77.64
CA ASP A 373 54.30 -101.19 77.06
C ASP A 373 55.63 -101.31 77.79
N ARG A 374 56.18 -100.18 78.26
CA ARG A 374 57.27 -100.22 79.23
C ARG A 374 56.84 -100.90 80.53
N GLN A 375 55.66 -100.60 81.08
CA GLN A 375 55.16 -101.27 82.29
C GLN A 375 55.01 -102.77 82.05
N ARG A 376 54.41 -103.22 80.94
CA ARG A 376 54.30 -104.64 80.55
C ARG A 376 55.66 -105.30 80.36
N HIS A 377 56.67 -104.57 79.88
CA HIS A 377 58.04 -105.07 79.75
C HIS A 377 58.72 -105.16 81.12
N ASP A 378 58.63 -104.13 81.95
CA ASP A 378 59.23 -104.08 83.28
C ASP A 378 58.51 -105.09 84.23
N GLU A 379 57.21 -105.34 84.06
CA GLU A 379 56.43 -106.42 84.69
C GLU A 379 56.96 -107.80 84.27
N LYS A 380 57.07 -108.08 82.96
CA LYS A 380 57.67 -109.34 82.47
C LYS A 380 59.11 -109.51 82.91
N PHE A 381 59.89 -108.44 82.95
CA PHE A 381 61.27 -108.48 83.44
C PHE A 381 61.32 -108.72 84.96
N ILE A 382 60.32 -108.27 85.72
CA ILE A 382 60.12 -108.61 87.13
C ILE A 382 59.67 -110.07 87.29
N GLU A 383 58.82 -110.62 86.41
CA GLU A 383 58.49 -112.05 86.37
C GLU A 383 59.76 -112.89 86.08
N ASP A 384 60.50 -112.55 85.03
CA ASP A 384 61.82 -113.12 84.67
C ASP A 384 62.82 -113.02 85.84
N LEU A 385 62.85 -111.89 86.55
CA LEU A 385 63.72 -111.69 87.72
C LEU A 385 63.21 -112.42 88.96
N GLN A 386 61.91 -112.65 89.12
CA GLN A 386 61.37 -113.47 90.19
C GLN A 386 61.66 -114.95 89.94
N GLU A 387 61.57 -115.43 88.68
CA GLU A 387 62.00 -116.77 88.29
C GLU A 387 63.52 -116.95 88.47
N LYS A 388 64.32 -115.92 88.14
CA LYS A 388 65.78 -115.90 88.39
C LYS A 388 66.11 -115.79 89.88
N LEU A 389 65.39 -115.00 90.67
CA LEU A 389 65.56 -114.92 92.14
C LEU A 389 65.18 -116.24 92.82
N ASN A 390 64.17 -116.93 92.30
CA ASN A 390 63.77 -118.28 92.69
C ASN A 390 64.79 -119.36 92.25
N THR A 391 65.87 -118.99 91.54
CA THR A 391 66.94 -119.90 91.11
C THR A 391 68.38 -119.44 91.46
N GLN A 392 68.64 -118.15 91.77
CA GLN A 392 69.90 -117.63 92.32
C GLN A 392 69.83 -116.16 92.85
N GLN A 393 70.82 -115.76 93.67
CA GLN A 393 70.87 -114.48 94.42
C GLN A 393 71.84 -113.41 93.81
N PRO A 394 71.90 -112.14 94.31
CA PRO A 394 71.96 -110.93 93.45
C PRO A 394 73.29 -110.11 93.45
N GLU A 395 73.35 -109.06 92.60
CA GLU A 395 74.11 -107.77 92.75
C GLU A 395 73.66 -106.71 91.68
N ALA A 396 74.15 -105.44 91.68
CA ALA A 396 73.50 -104.28 90.99
C ALA A 396 74.34 -103.31 90.07
N GLY A 397 73.69 -102.41 89.27
CA GLY A 397 74.29 -101.18 88.62
C GLY A 397 73.79 -100.74 87.20
N SER A 398 73.91 -99.44 86.77
CA SER A 398 73.50 -98.91 85.41
C SER A 398 74.01 -97.47 84.96
N PRO A 399 73.90 -97.03 83.65
CA PRO A 399 74.48 -95.77 83.07
C PRO A 399 73.53 -94.80 82.25
N LYS A 400 74.04 -93.72 81.57
CA LYS A 400 73.24 -92.68 80.81
C LYS A 400 74.03 -91.77 79.77
N LEU A 401 73.34 -90.85 79.04
CA LEU A 401 73.77 -89.72 78.11
C LEU A 401 73.99 -90.06 76.60
N ALA A 402 74.07 -89.20 75.54
CA ALA A 402 74.15 -87.71 75.30
C ALA A 402 73.61 -87.27 73.86
N ALA A 403 73.68 -85.99 73.42
CA ALA A 403 73.31 -85.47 72.05
C ALA A 403 73.96 -84.10 71.61
N THR A 404 73.89 -83.66 70.31
CA THR A 404 74.42 -82.39 69.65
C THR A 404 73.54 -81.94 68.43
N SER A 405 73.56 -80.76 67.73
CA SER A 405 74.41 -79.53 67.48
C SER A 405 75.50 -79.61 66.36
N GLY A 406 75.78 -78.62 65.45
CA GLY A 406 75.24 -77.28 65.06
C GLY A 406 76.11 -76.51 63.98
N PHE A 407 75.67 -75.42 63.29
CA PHE A 407 76.43 -74.62 62.24
C PHE A 407 76.10 -73.08 62.12
N SER A 408 76.83 -72.29 61.29
CA SER A 408 77.07 -70.81 61.43
C SER A 408 76.94 -69.89 60.16
N LEU A 409 77.33 -68.60 60.26
CA LEU A 409 76.63 -67.41 59.72
C LEU A 409 77.42 -66.43 58.78
N GLU A 410 78.70 -66.65 58.47
CA GLU A 410 79.58 -65.61 57.85
C GLU A 410 79.21 -65.18 56.40
N ASP A 411 78.55 -66.06 55.63
CA ASP A 411 78.38 -65.95 54.17
C ASP A 411 77.43 -64.79 53.73
N GLU A 412 76.58 -64.31 54.63
CA GLU A 412 75.46 -63.41 54.30
C GLU A 412 75.87 -61.93 54.17
N LEU A 413 76.94 -61.50 54.84
CA LEU A 413 77.37 -60.09 54.89
C LEU A 413 78.02 -59.57 53.60
N SER A 414 78.53 -60.46 52.75
CA SER A 414 79.32 -60.10 51.56
C SER A 414 78.50 -59.50 50.39
N ARG A 415 77.18 -59.39 50.53
CA ARG A 415 76.26 -58.93 49.46
C ARG A 415 75.91 -57.43 49.49
N GLY A 416 76.44 -56.66 50.44
CA GLY A 416 76.01 -55.27 50.73
C GLY A 416 76.25 -54.23 49.62
N ASP A 417 77.46 -54.14 49.07
CA ASP A 417 77.91 -53.06 48.14
C ASP A 417 77.14 -53.00 46.81
N VAL A 418 76.39 -54.06 46.48
CA VAL A 418 75.53 -54.11 45.28
C VAL A 418 74.34 -53.13 45.40
N SER A 419 74.03 -52.62 46.59
CA SER A 419 72.89 -51.75 46.84
C SER A 419 73.08 -50.30 46.37
N GLU A 420 74.17 -49.60 46.74
CA GLU A 420 74.37 -48.19 46.38
C GLU A 420 74.50 -47.98 44.85
N SER A 421 75.27 -48.84 44.19
CA SER A 421 75.41 -48.81 42.72
C SER A 421 74.08 -49.08 42.00
N ASN A 422 73.23 -49.98 42.53
CA ASN A 422 71.87 -50.15 42.02
C ASN A 422 70.97 -48.94 42.31
N LEU A 423 71.15 -48.25 43.44
CA LEU A 423 70.39 -47.04 43.76
C LEU A 423 70.76 -45.89 42.82
N GLU A 424 72.03 -45.65 42.51
CA GLU A 424 72.43 -44.62 41.52
C GLU A 424 71.95 -44.95 40.10
N LEU A 425 72.05 -46.22 39.68
CA LEU A 425 71.51 -46.67 38.39
C LEU A 425 69.97 -46.59 38.35
N THR A 426 69.30 -46.83 39.47
CA THR A 426 67.84 -46.68 39.60
C THR A 426 67.43 -45.21 39.60
N ILE A 427 68.17 -44.32 40.29
CA ILE A 427 67.90 -42.87 40.31
C ILE A 427 68.15 -42.25 38.93
N SER A 428 69.22 -42.63 38.24
CA SER A 428 69.49 -42.17 36.86
C SER A 428 68.46 -42.72 35.85
N ARG A 429 68.06 -43.99 35.97
CA ARG A 429 66.95 -44.58 35.21
C ARG A 429 65.63 -43.85 35.49
N LEU A 430 65.25 -43.61 36.74
CA LEU A 430 64.03 -42.92 37.12
C LEU A 430 64.03 -41.45 36.67
N ARG A 431 65.19 -40.79 36.64
CA ARG A 431 65.35 -39.46 36.03
C ARG A 431 65.12 -39.51 34.52
N ALA A 432 65.72 -40.48 33.81
CA ALA A 432 65.49 -40.67 32.38
C ALA A 432 64.03 -41.05 32.06
N GLU A 433 63.40 -41.88 32.88
CA GLU A 433 62.00 -42.29 32.76
C GLU A 433 61.06 -41.10 33.00
N ASN A 434 61.33 -40.27 34.01
CA ASN A 434 60.63 -38.99 34.19
C ASN A 434 60.87 -38.01 33.03
N GLN A 435 62.07 -37.97 32.43
CA GLN A 435 62.35 -37.15 31.24
C GLN A 435 61.51 -37.63 30.03
N VAL A 436 61.36 -38.94 29.86
CA VAL A 436 60.53 -39.56 28.81
C VAL A 436 59.03 -39.35 29.10
N LEU A 437 58.59 -39.38 30.35
CA LEU A 437 57.21 -39.08 30.73
C LEU A 437 56.89 -37.58 30.57
N LYS A 438 57.75 -36.66 31.02
CA LYS A 438 57.62 -35.19 30.86
C LYS A 438 57.57 -34.82 29.37
N SER A 439 58.35 -35.49 28.51
CA SER A 439 58.29 -35.27 27.05
C SER A 439 57.11 -35.96 26.35
N LYS A 440 56.66 -37.15 26.78
CA LYS A 440 55.59 -37.91 26.10
C LYS A 440 54.17 -37.53 26.54
N ALA A 441 53.97 -37.19 27.81
CA ALA A 441 52.73 -36.62 28.33
C ALA A 441 52.70 -35.11 28.07
N GLY A 442 53.74 -34.39 28.51
CA GLY A 442 53.89 -32.96 28.28
C GLY A 442 53.96 -32.57 26.80
N GLY A 443 54.43 -33.44 25.91
CA GLY A 443 54.43 -33.17 24.46
C GLY A 443 53.03 -32.98 23.86
N LYS A 444 52.01 -33.67 24.39
CA LYS A 444 50.62 -33.48 23.95
C LYS A 444 50.03 -32.19 24.50
N THR A 445 50.15 -31.96 25.80
CA THR A 445 49.59 -30.77 26.46
C THR A 445 50.33 -29.49 26.07
N ASN A 446 51.64 -29.54 25.79
CA ASN A 446 52.40 -28.41 25.24
C ASN A 446 51.97 -28.10 23.78
N ALA A 447 51.64 -29.12 22.97
CA ALA A 447 51.05 -28.91 21.64
C ALA A 447 49.64 -28.30 21.72
N GLU A 448 48.83 -28.73 22.68
CA GLU A 448 47.49 -28.18 22.94
C GLU A 448 47.55 -26.72 23.44
N LEU A 449 48.42 -26.42 24.42
CA LEU A 449 48.68 -25.05 24.89
C LEU A 449 49.22 -24.15 23.77
N ARG A 450 50.04 -24.65 22.84
CA ARG A 450 50.47 -23.88 21.66
C ARG A 450 49.30 -23.49 20.76
N VAL A 451 48.33 -24.38 20.56
CA VAL A 451 47.11 -24.08 19.80
C VAL A 451 46.26 -23.06 20.56
N GLN A 452 46.02 -23.26 21.85
CA GLN A 452 45.28 -22.31 22.69
C GLN A 452 45.92 -20.91 22.70
N VAL A 453 47.24 -20.83 22.84
CA VAL A 453 48.01 -19.57 22.76
C VAL A 453 47.95 -18.94 21.37
N GLN A 454 47.87 -19.72 20.30
CA GLN A 454 47.71 -19.20 18.94
C GLN A 454 46.28 -18.69 18.67
N ASP A 455 45.25 -19.35 19.20
CA ASP A 455 43.85 -18.96 19.03
C ASP A 455 43.44 -17.80 19.97
N ALA A 456 44.03 -17.72 21.17
CA ALA A 456 43.99 -16.53 22.02
C ALA A 456 44.61 -15.31 21.30
N GLN A 457 45.77 -15.48 20.63
CA GLN A 457 46.38 -14.40 19.84
C GLN A 457 45.48 -13.94 18.68
N LYS A 458 44.88 -14.87 17.93
CA LYS A 458 43.93 -14.52 16.85
C LYS A 458 42.73 -13.76 17.39
N THR A 459 42.11 -14.25 18.45
CA THR A 459 40.89 -13.62 19.03
C THR A 459 41.19 -12.23 19.61
N ILE A 460 42.35 -12.03 20.26
CA ILE A 460 42.81 -10.71 20.71
C ILE A 460 43.04 -9.78 19.52
N GLN A 461 43.75 -10.22 18.48
CA GLN A 461 43.97 -9.42 17.26
C GLN A 461 42.62 -9.01 16.62
N ASP A 462 41.68 -9.95 16.53
CA ASP A 462 40.31 -9.73 16.09
C ASP A 462 39.60 -8.63 16.90
N TYR A 463 39.76 -8.61 18.23
CA TYR A 463 39.18 -7.59 19.11
C TYR A 463 39.91 -6.25 19.04
N ILE A 464 41.24 -6.24 18.86
CA ILE A 464 42.03 -5.04 18.61
C ILE A 464 41.58 -4.37 17.31
N GLU A 465 41.44 -5.13 16.22
CA GLU A 465 40.92 -4.58 14.96
C GLU A 465 39.48 -4.07 15.08
N LYS A 466 38.63 -4.75 15.85
CA LYS A 466 37.26 -4.26 16.14
C LYS A 466 37.30 -2.95 16.93
N ALA A 467 38.16 -2.83 17.95
CA ALA A 467 38.34 -1.59 18.72
C ALA A 467 38.92 -0.44 17.86
N GLN A 468 39.84 -0.76 16.93
CA GLN A 468 40.38 0.20 15.96
C GLN A 468 39.30 0.68 14.99
N ARG A 469 38.54 -0.21 14.33
CA ARG A 469 37.41 0.15 13.46
C ARG A 469 36.37 1.01 14.20
N MET A 470 36.01 0.63 15.42
CA MET A 470 35.09 1.42 16.27
C MET A 470 35.67 2.80 16.65
N ARG A 471 37.00 2.95 16.74
CA ARG A 471 37.66 4.26 16.95
C ARG A 471 37.68 5.09 15.67
N GLU A 472 37.94 4.49 14.52
CA GLU A 472 37.83 5.16 13.23
C GLU A 472 36.40 5.67 13.00
N ASP A 473 35.37 4.89 13.36
CA ASP A 473 33.97 5.30 13.22
C ASP A 473 33.57 6.42 14.20
N GLN A 474 34.18 6.48 15.40
CA GLN A 474 34.09 7.66 16.28
C GLN A 474 34.70 8.91 15.63
N VAL A 475 35.86 8.77 14.99
CA VAL A 475 36.51 9.90 14.29
C VAL A 475 35.69 10.32 13.08
N ARG A 476 35.21 9.38 12.24
CA ARG A 476 34.33 9.66 11.10
C ARG A 476 33.05 10.41 11.50
N THR A 477 32.39 9.99 12.58
CA THR A 477 31.17 10.66 13.08
C THR A 477 31.48 12.02 13.73
N GLN A 478 32.64 12.18 14.38
CA GLN A 478 33.11 13.47 14.91
C GLN A 478 33.51 14.46 13.79
N ASP A 479 34.15 13.97 12.73
CA ASP A 479 34.49 14.76 11.54
C ASP A 479 33.23 15.19 10.79
N GLN A 480 32.26 14.27 10.63
CA GLN A 480 30.93 14.58 10.09
C GLN A 480 30.24 15.67 10.92
N LEU A 481 30.22 15.57 12.25
CA LEU A 481 29.73 16.62 13.14
C LEU A 481 30.44 17.96 12.90
N SER A 482 31.77 17.96 12.76
CA SER A 482 32.53 19.20 12.51
C SER A 482 32.16 19.84 11.16
N SER A 483 31.92 19.03 10.13
CA SER A 483 31.51 19.50 8.80
C SER A 483 30.09 20.07 8.79
N VAL A 484 29.17 19.43 9.51
CA VAL A 484 27.79 19.91 9.69
C VAL A 484 27.78 21.19 10.52
N LEU A 485 28.54 21.26 11.62
CA LEU A 485 28.67 22.48 12.44
C LEU A 485 29.22 23.67 11.62
N SER A 486 30.17 23.40 10.71
CA SER A 486 30.73 24.40 9.80
C SER A 486 29.71 24.90 8.77
N GLN A 487 28.88 24.01 8.22
CA GLN A 487 27.77 24.37 7.32
C GLN A 487 26.68 25.19 8.04
N LEU A 488 26.30 24.77 9.25
CA LEU A 488 25.29 25.44 10.08
C LEU A 488 25.71 26.86 10.51
N SER A 489 27.01 27.15 10.55
CA SER A 489 27.52 28.50 10.83
C SER A 489 27.23 29.52 9.72
N GLY A 490 26.68 29.09 8.57
CA GLY A 490 26.38 29.96 7.41
C GLY A 490 24.90 30.14 7.07
N GLU A 491 23.98 29.41 7.71
CA GLU A 491 22.55 29.38 7.33
C GLU A 491 21.62 29.67 8.52
N GLY A 492 20.39 30.16 8.23
CA GLY A 492 19.48 30.75 9.23
C GLY A 492 18.81 29.76 10.20
N GLU A 493 17.88 30.25 11.03
CA GLU A 493 17.28 29.50 12.15
C GLU A 493 16.61 28.15 11.74
N ASP A 494 16.07 28.05 10.53
CA ASP A 494 15.53 26.81 9.97
C ASP A 494 16.61 25.76 9.61
N ALA A 495 17.84 26.18 9.34
CA ALA A 495 18.99 25.29 9.23
C ALA A 495 19.51 24.93 10.64
N ALA A 496 19.68 25.93 11.52
CA ALA A 496 20.16 25.74 12.88
C ALA A 496 19.30 24.75 13.70
N SER A 497 17.97 24.81 13.60
CA SER A 497 17.06 23.88 14.28
C SER A 497 17.21 22.43 13.82
N LYS A 498 17.28 22.19 12.50
CA LYS A 498 17.57 20.87 11.92
C LYS A 498 18.97 20.41 12.33
N GLY A 499 19.94 21.33 12.27
CA GLY A 499 21.31 21.15 12.70
C GLY A 499 21.45 20.66 14.13
N ASN A 500 20.73 21.28 15.08
CA ASN A 500 20.73 20.87 16.47
C ASN A 500 20.20 19.44 16.65
N SER A 501 19.17 19.03 15.88
CA SER A 501 18.67 17.65 15.94
C SER A 501 19.64 16.61 15.35
N VAL A 502 20.37 16.96 14.28
CA VAL A 502 21.46 16.13 13.72
C VAL A 502 22.67 16.09 14.67
N PHE A 503 22.98 17.21 15.31
CA PHE A 503 24.03 17.33 16.32
C PHE A 503 23.71 16.45 17.53
N GLU A 504 22.47 16.48 18.02
CA GLU A 504 22.06 15.65 19.16
C GLU A 504 22.08 14.15 18.83
N THR A 505 21.56 13.72 17.67
CA THR A 505 21.60 12.30 17.28
C THR A 505 23.03 11.80 17.07
N ALA A 506 23.89 12.52 16.36
CA ALA A 506 25.28 12.11 16.16
C ALA A 506 26.11 12.16 17.47
N ASN A 507 25.80 13.06 18.42
CA ASN A 507 26.40 13.00 19.76
C ASN A 507 25.94 11.76 20.56
N GLN A 508 24.67 11.35 20.44
CA GLN A 508 24.19 10.10 21.03
C GLN A 508 24.90 8.89 20.38
N GLU A 509 25.08 8.88 19.07
CA GLU A 509 25.82 7.84 18.36
C GLU A 509 27.28 7.77 18.85
N ILE A 510 28.01 8.89 18.86
CA ILE A 510 29.38 8.99 19.42
C ILE A 510 29.45 8.48 20.86
N ALA A 511 28.46 8.79 21.71
CA ALA A 511 28.41 8.27 23.08
C ALA A 511 28.28 6.73 23.11
N THR A 512 27.41 6.14 22.29
CA THR A 512 27.31 4.67 22.21
C THR A 512 28.55 4.02 21.57
N LEU A 513 29.19 4.68 20.61
CA LEU A 513 30.44 4.21 20.01
C LEU A 513 31.58 4.26 21.02
N LYS A 514 31.66 5.31 21.86
CA LYS A 514 32.62 5.43 22.96
C LYS A 514 32.46 4.31 23.99
N GLN A 515 31.23 4.07 24.47
CA GLN A 515 30.94 2.96 25.38
C GLN A 515 31.33 1.59 24.78
N LYS A 516 30.95 1.30 23.54
CA LYS A 516 31.29 0.03 22.87
C LYS A 516 32.80 -0.15 22.71
N ASN A 517 33.56 0.94 22.52
CA ASN A 517 35.01 0.88 22.38
C ASN A 517 35.69 0.66 23.73
N SER A 518 35.26 1.31 24.82
CA SER A 518 35.77 1.00 26.17
C SER A 518 35.44 -0.44 26.58
N GLU A 519 34.24 -0.94 26.25
CA GLU A 519 33.87 -2.35 26.45
C GLU A 519 34.72 -3.34 25.64
N LEU A 520 35.23 -2.95 24.47
CA LEU A 520 36.15 -3.77 23.67
C LEU A 520 37.58 -3.71 24.21
N ILE A 521 38.06 -2.53 24.61
CA ILE A 521 39.38 -2.34 25.22
C ILE A 521 39.50 -3.13 26.53
N ALA A 522 38.46 -3.11 27.39
CA ALA A 522 38.42 -3.91 28.62
C ALA A 522 38.42 -5.43 28.36
N LYS A 523 37.87 -5.89 27.22
CA LYS A 523 37.93 -7.30 26.80
C LYS A 523 39.30 -7.68 26.22
N VAL A 524 39.94 -6.76 25.50
CA VAL A 524 41.33 -6.93 25.04
C VAL A 524 42.26 -7.09 26.24
N SER A 525 42.24 -6.16 27.21
CA SER A 525 43.14 -6.23 28.37
C SER A 525 42.88 -7.45 29.27
N SER A 526 41.62 -7.92 29.40
CA SER A 526 41.35 -9.18 30.10
C SER A 526 41.93 -10.39 29.36
N LEU A 527 41.72 -10.48 28.04
CA LEU A 527 42.24 -11.60 27.24
C LEU A 527 43.77 -11.57 27.13
N GLU A 528 44.40 -10.38 27.14
CA GLU A 528 45.85 -10.24 27.21
C GLU A 528 46.42 -10.75 28.54
N ARG A 529 45.74 -10.52 29.68
CA ARG A 529 46.09 -11.15 30.97
C ARG A 529 45.98 -12.68 30.92
N ASP A 530 44.88 -13.20 30.38
CA ASP A 530 44.66 -14.65 30.25
C ASP A 530 45.73 -15.29 29.33
N LEU A 531 46.04 -14.64 28.20
CA LEU A 531 47.10 -15.06 27.28
C LEU A 531 48.48 -15.04 27.94
N LEU A 532 48.77 -14.06 28.81
CA LEU A 532 50.04 -14.02 29.55
C LEU A 532 50.17 -15.18 30.55
N ALA A 533 49.07 -15.57 31.20
CA ALA A 533 49.03 -16.76 32.06
C ALA A 533 49.30 -18.04 31.26
N VAL A 534 48.53 -18.30 30.18
CA VAL A 534 48.71 -19.51 29.36
C VAL A 534 50.07 -19.55 28.66
N ARG A 535 50.66 -18.40 28.30
CA ARG A 535 52.05 -18.32 27.82
C ARG A 535 53.07 -18.71 28.91
N ALA A 536 52.83 -18.33 30.16
CA ALA A 536 53.71 -18.67 31.28
C ALA A 536 53.63 -20.16 31.63
N ASP A 537 52.44 -20.76 31.61
CA ASP A 537 52.25 -22.21 31.78
C ASP A 537 52.99 -23.01 30.67
N LEU A 538 52.87 -22.55 29.42
CA LEU A 538 53.56 -23.14 28.25
C LEU A 538 55.09 -23.06 28.39
N ALA A 539 55.62 -21.92 28.84
CA ALA A 539 57.04 -21.72 29.09
C ALA A 539 57.54 -22.60 30.26
N ALA A 540 56.85 -22.57 31.39
CA ALA A 540 57.12 -23.37 32.57
C ALA A 540 57.15 -24.88 32.29
N MET A 541 56.25 -25.38 31.43
CA MET A 541 56.25 -26.77 30.98
C MET A 541 57.44 -27.15 30.08
N SER A 542 58.13 -26.18 29.48
CA SER A 542 59.36 -26.38 28.70
C SER A 542 60.65 -26.17 29.51
N ALA A 543 60.55 -25.48 30.64
CA ALA A 543 61.68 -25.14 31.50
C ALA A 543 62.03 -26.23 32.55
N ASN A 544 63.21 -26.08 33.14
CA ASN A 544 63.58 -26.79 34.37
C ASN A 544 62.87 -26.15 35.56
N ASP A 545 62.53 -26.95 36.58
CA ASP A 545 61.50 -26.60 37.56
C ASP A 545 61.77 -25.31 38.37
N ILE A 546 63.03 -24.90 38.53
CA ILE A 546 63.40 -23.61 39.13
C ILE A 546 63.10 -22.43 38.19
N ALA A 547 63.53 -22.51 36.92
CA ALA A 547 63.28 -21.48 35.93
C ALA A 547 61.78 -21.36 35.60
N ALA A 548 61.05 -22.49 35.60
CA ALA A 548 59.60 -22.52 35.48
C ALA A 548 58.89 -21.69 36.57
N LEU A 549 59.37 -21.78 37.82
CA LEU A 549 58.84 -20.97 38.94
C LEU A 549 59.21 -19.48 38.80
N GLU A 550 60.36 -19.15 38.23
CA GLU A 550 60.75 -17.76 37.96
C GLU A 550 59.91 -17.15 36.83
N GLU A 551 59.68 -17.88 35.73
CA GLU A 551 58.81 -17.46 34.62
C GLU A 551 57.36 -17.23 35.08
N LEU A 552 56.79 -18.19 35.83
CA LEU A 552 55.45 -18.04 36.43
C LEU A 552 55.39 -16.87 37.42
N LYS A 553 56.44 -16.63 38.21
CA LYS A 553 56.50 -15.50 39.14
C LYS A 553 56.54 -14.15 38.42
N VAL A 554 57.32 -14.03 37.34
CA VAL A 554 57.37 -12.81 36.51
C VAL A 554 56.02 -12.56 35.83
N ALA A 555 55.37 -13.59 35.28
CA ALA A 555 54.05 -13.47 34.68
C ALA A 555 52.97 -13.04 35.72
N ASN A 556 52.97 -13.66 36.90
CA ASN A 556 52.06 -13.26 37.99
C ASN A 556 52.32 -11.82 38.48
N GLN A 557 53.58 -11.37 38.53
CA GLN A 557 53.92 -9.97 38.85
C GLN A 557 53.39 -8.98 37.81
N LEU A 558 53.50 -9.30 36.50
CA LEU A 558 52.93 -8.48 35.42
C LEU A 558 51.39 -8.44 35.46
N ILE A 559 50.75 -9.58 35.73
CA ILE A 559 49.29 -9.66 35.88
C ILE A 559 48.83 -8.85 37.12
N THR A 560 49.58 -8.92 38.23
CA THR A 560 49.30 -8.15 39.45
C THR A 560 49.42 -6.65 39.18
N SER A 561 50.50 -6.19 38.52
CA SER A 561 50.67 -4.75 38.22
C SER A 561 49.63 -4.22 37.22
N SER A 562 49.11 -5.07 36.33
CA SER A 562 47.94 -4.72 35.50
C SER A 562 46.67 -4.54 36.34
N TYR A 563 46.40 -5.42 37.31
CA TYR A 563 45.25 -5.24 38.22
C TYR A 563 45.41 -4.03 39.15
N GLU A 564 46.63 -3.75 39.63
CA GLU A 564 46.93 -2.53 40.39
C GLU A 564 46.67 -1.27 39.55
N HIS A 565 47.05 -1.27 38.27
CA HIS A 565 46.73 -0.18 37.36
C HIS A 565 45.22 -0.01 37.15
N ASP A 566 44.50 -1.09 36.82
CA ASP A 566 43.03 -1.11 36.67
C ASP A 566 42.34 -0.56 37.95
N LEU A 567 42.85 -0.91 39.15
CA LEU A 567 42.35 -0.38 40.43
C LEU A 567 42.64 1.12 40.61
N THR A 568 43.82 1.63 40.23
CA THR A 568 44.09 3.08 40.29
C THR A 568 43.22 3.89 39.33
N LEU A 569 42.87 3.33 38.17
CA LEU A 569 41.94 3.95 37.22
C LEU A 569 40.51 3.99 37.79
N LEU A 570 40.00 2.87 38.32
CA LEU A 570 38.68 2.82 38.97
C LEU A 570 38.58 3.75 40.19
N GLN A 571 39.67 3.93 40.95
CA GLN A 571 39.72 4.90 42.04
C GLN A 571 39.64 6.34 41.53
N ALA A 572 40.33 6.66 40.43
CA ALA A 572 40.28 7.98 39.80
C ALA A 572 38.89 8.29 39.20
N GLU A 573 38.23 7.31 38.56
CA GLU A 573 36.84 7.43 38.07
C GLU A 573 35.83 7.59 39.21
N HIS A 574 35.99 6.83 40.30
CA HIS A 574 35.16 6.99 41.48
C HIS A 574 35.31 8.40 42.09
N ASP A 575 36.53 8.91 42.18
CA ASP A 575 36.80 10.25 42.71
C ASP A 575 36.44 11.39 41.74
N SER A 576 36.32 11.15 40.42
CA SER A 576 35.71 12.12 39.50
C SER A 576 34.18 12.12 39.63
N LEU A 577 33.53 10.96 39.62
CA LEU A 577 32.08 10.83 39.85
C LEU A 577 31.66 11.41 41.20
N LYS A 578 32.49 11.28 42.23
CA LYS A 578 32.26 11.87 43.56
C LYS A 578 32.40 13.40 43.57
N LYS A 579 33.26 13.98 42.73
CA LYS A 579 33.33 15.43 42.52
C LYS A 579 32.12 15.91 41.75
N GLU A 580 31.78 15.26 40.62
CA GLU A 580 30.57 15.56 39.83
C GLU A 580 29.29 15.51 40.70
N PHE A 581 29.18 14.54 41.60
CA PHE A 581 28.07 14.46 42.55
C PHE A 581 28.06 15.63 43.55
N ALA A 582 29.21 15.99 44.14
CA ALA A 582 29.32 17.13 45.04
C ALA A 582 29.06 18.48 44.32
N ASP A 583 29.47 18.59 43.06
CA ASP A 583 29.18 19.74 42.21
C ASP A 583 27.68 19.81 41.89
N GLN A 584 27.04 18.69 41.55
CA GLN A 584 25.58 18.58 41.37
C GLN A 584 24.82 18.95 42.65
N GLU A 585 25.24 18.47 43.83
CA GLU A 585 24.69 18.93 45.11
C GLU A 585 24.86 20.44 45.27
N SER A 586 26.03 21.00 44.94
CA SER A 586 26.26 22.46 44.97
C SER A 586 25.32 23.23 44.02
N HIS A 587 25.04 22.68 42.83
CA HIS A 587 24.12 23.25 41.85
C HIS A 587 22.67 23.20 42.33
N LEU A 588 22.25 22.08 42.94
CA LEU A 588 20.93 21.98 43.58
C LEU A 588 20.81 22.94 44.77
N PHE A 589 21.83 23.09 45.61
CA PHE A 589 21.82 24.08 46.70
C PHE A 589 21.78 25.53 46.20
N LYS A 590 22.44 25.86 45.08
CA LYS A 590 22.32 27.17 44.41
C LYS A 590 20.88 27.39 43.90
N ALA A 591 20.35 26.45 43.11
CA ALA A 591 18.99 26.53 42.57
C ALA A 591 17.90 26.58 43.66
N ILE A 592 18.06 25.89 44.78
CA ILE A 592 17.15 25.97 45.93
C ILE A 592 17.20 27.36 46.57
N ARG A 593 18.40 27.93 46.77
CA ARG A 593 18.56 29.30 47.30
C ARG A 593 17.98 30.35 46.36
N GLU A 594 18.19 30.22 45.05
CA GLU A 594 17.61 31.10 44.03
C GLU A 594 16.08 31.00 44.01
N LYS A 595 15.53 29.78 44.07
CA LYS A 595 14.08 29.55 44.18
C LYS A 595 13.49 30.10 45.49
N ASP A 596 14.23 30.06 46.59
CA ASP A 596 13.80 30.64 47.87
C ASP A 596 13.91 32.18 47.86
N GLN A 597 14.93 32.76 47.23
CA GLN A 597 15.05 34.20 46.98
C GLN A 597 13.91 34.71 46.10
N LEU A 598 13.58 34.00 45.02
CA LEU A 598 12.41 34.28 44.18
C LEU A 598 11.09 34.11 44.97
N SER A 599 11.01 33.15 45.90
CA SER A 599 9.85 33.01 46.80
C SER A 599 9.71 34.19 47.77
N THR A 600 10.81 34.75 48.27
CA THR A 600 10.77 35.97 49.10
C THR A 600 10.41 37.21 48.28
N GLN A 601 11.00 37.40 47.10
CA GLN A 601 10.65 38.51 46.20
C GLN A 601 9.18 38.44 45.76
N LEU A 602 8.66 37.24 45.45
CA LEU A 602 7.25 37.04 45.12
C LEU A 602 6.31 37.36 46.29
N LYS A 603 6.73 37.08 47.54
CA LYS A 603 5.98 37.48 48.75
C LYS A 603 6.01 38.98 48.96
N GLU A 604 7.15 39.64 48.76
CA GLU A 604 7.29 41.11 48.87
C GLU A 604 6.43 41.83 47.82
N VAL A 605 6.44 41.35 46.57
CA VAL A 605 5.54 41.84 45.50
C VAL A 605 4.06 41.59 45.87
N SER A 606 3.73 40.39 46.35
CA SER A 606 2.37 40.04 46.78
C SER A 606 1.90 40.76 48.06
N GLN A 607 2.78 41.45 48.79
CA GLN A 607 2.46 42.22 49.99
C GLN A 607 2.29 43.73 49.74
N LYS A 608 2.33 44.20 48.48
CA LYS A 608 2.06 45.61 48.11
C LYS A 608 0.79 45.81 47.25
N PRO A 609 -0.42 45.76 47.84
CA PRO A 609 -1.59 46.46 47.31
C PRO A 609 -1.55 47.96 47.66
N ALA A 610 -2.23 48.80 46.89
CA ALA A 610 -1.97 50.24 46.81
C ALA A 610 -2.53 51.13 47.94
N ALA A 611 -1.68 51.99 48.50
CA ALA A 611 -1.93 53.33 49.06
C ALA A 611 -0.56 54.02 49.26
N SER A 612 -0.35 55.33 49.07
CA SER A 612 -1.22 56.45 48.65
C SER A 612 -0.46 57.41 47.69
N THR A 613 -1.12 58.47 47.22
CA THR A 613 -0.65 59.43 46.18
C THR A 613 0.19 60.61 46.70
N GLU A 614 0.64 61.44 45.74
CA GLU A 614 1.22 62.79 45.84
C GLU A 614 2.68 62.91 46.36
N ASP A 615 3.66 63.34 45.56
CA ASP A 615 3.67 63.57 44.08
C ASP A 615 5.05 63.16 43.45
N THR A 616 5.89 63.90 42.69
CA THR A 616 5.96 65.33 42.28
C THR A 616 6.77 65.49 40.97
N GLU A 617 6.52 66.57 40.22
CA GLU A 617 7.31 67.14 39.10
C GLU A 617 7.64 66.24 37.88
N ALA A 618 6.63 66.15 37.00
CA ALA A 618 6.70 66.12 35.53
C ALA A 618 8.08 66.24 34.82
N LYS A 619 8.39 65.21 34.02
CA LYS A 619 8.38 65.29 32.53
C LYS A 619 8.39 63.87 31.93
N GLY A 620 7.75 63.69 30.79
CA GLY A 620 7.58 62.38 30.16
C GLY A 620 8.35 62.23 28.85
N GLU A 621 8.89 61.03 28.65
CA GLU A 621 9.15 60.39 27.35
C GLU A 621 8.92 58.88 27.54
N GLU A 622 8.01 58.29 26.76
CA GLU A 622 7.94 56.83 26.55
C GLU A 622 9.05 56.43 25.57
N PRO A 623 9.65 55.21 25.64
CA PRO A 623 8.98 53.92 25.88
C PRO A 623 9.72 53.09 26.97
N GLU A 624 9.82 51.74 27.06
CA GLU A 624 9.63 50.61 26.12
C GLU A 624 9.31 49.30 26.89
N PRO A 625 8.13 48.66 26.69
CA PRO A 625 7.72 47.45 27.42
C PRO A 625 8.56 46.19 27.11
N ASN A 626 9.41 46.20 26.07
CA ASN A 626 10.25 45.05 25.74
C ASN A 626 11.31 44.77 26.81
N THR A 627 11.86 45.75 27.52
CA THR A 627 12.96 45.52 28.48
C THR A 627 12.60 44.54 29.62
N THR A 628 11.36 44.59 30.13
CA THR A 628 10.86 43.65 31.15
C THR A 628 10.57 42.26 30.59
N ILE A 629 10.12 42.18 29.33
CA ILE A 629 9.86 40.90 28.66
C ILE A 629 11.18 40.26 28.23
N GLU A 630 12.19 41.05 27.86
CA GLU A 630 13.54 40.59 27.54
C GLU A 630 14.29 40.12 28.79
N SER A 631 14.13 40.76 29.95
CA SER A 631 14.74 40.25 31.19
C SER A 631 14.13 38.89 31.59
N LEU A 632 12.82 38.70 31.44
CA LEU A 632 12.15 37.40 31.59
C LEU A 632 12.61 36.37 30.53
N LYS A 633 12.75 36.76 29.26
CA LYS A 633 13.30 35.89 28.20
C LYS A 633 14.78 35.55 28.44
N GLN A 634 15.58 36.45 29.01
CA GLN A 634 16.97 36.18 29.39
C GLN A 634 17.06 35.20 30.56
N VAL A 635 16.16 35.27 31.55
CA VAL A 635 16.07 34.27 32.62
C VAL A 635 15.68 32.91 32.04
N SER A 636 14.64 32.85 31.19
CA SER A 636 14.21 31.61 30.53
C SER A 636 15.24 31.03 29.55
N ARG A 637 16.10 31.86 28.94
CA ARG A 637 17.23 31.39 28.11
C ARG A 637 18.45 30.98 28.94
N LYS A 638 18.55 31.36 30.22
CA LYS A 638 19.65 30.98 31.12
C LYS A 638 19.40 29.64 31.84
N THR A 639 18.16 29.17 31.90
CA THR A 639 17.83 27.83 32.41
C THR A 639 18.18 26.69 31.45
N ASP A 640 18.37 26.96 30.16
CA ASP A 640 18.54 25.94 29.11
C ASP A 640 20.02 25.62 28.78
N ILE A 641 21.00 26.11 29.57
CA ILE A 641 22.44 26.00 29.24
C ILE A 641 23.27 25.31 30.35
N HIS A 642 22.82 24.14 30.85
CA HIS A 642 23.75 23.08 31.32
C HIS A 642 23.18 21.65 31.41
N THR A 643 22.38 21.20 30.44
CA THR A 643 21.91 19.81 30.36
C THR A 643 22.27 19.13 29.04
N HIS A 644 23.58 18.95 28.81
CA HIS A 644 24.09 18.02 27.81
C HIS A 644 24.81 16.84 28.47
N GLN A 645 24.64 15.66 27.87
CA GLN A 645 25.32 14.40 28.20
C GLN A 645 25.02 13.77 29.57
N THR A 646 23.85 13.15 29.71
CA THR A 646 23.75 11.81 30.35
C THR A 646 22.49 11.08 29.87
N PRO A 647 22.57 9.84 29.34
CA PRO A 647 21.39 9.08 28.94
C PRO A 647 20.65 8.50 30.16
N PRO A 648 19.30 8.39 30.14
CA PRO A 648 18.52 7.94 31.29
C PRO A 648 18.66 6.44 31.56
N SER A 649 19.58 6.09 32.45
CA SER A 649 19.81 4.71 32.93
C SER A 649 18.56 4.14 33.61
N LYS A 650 17.86 3.23 32.93
CA LYS A 650 16.68 2.51 33.47
C LYS A 650 17.08 1.41 34.47
N LYS A 651 17.60 1.81 35.63
CA LYS A 651 17.79 0.94 36.80
C LYS A 651 17.01 1.46 38.01
N LYS A 652 15.68 1.32 37.99
CA LYS A 652 14.88 1.49 39.22
C LYS A 652 15.23 0.35 40.18
N SER A 653 15.69 0.71 41.37
CA SER A 653 16.39 -0.19 42.28
C SER A 653 15.46 -1.19 42.98
N ILE A 654 15.86 -2.46 42.90
CA ILE A 654 15.67 -3.42 43.98
C ILE A 654 16.41 -2.87 45.19
N TRP A 655 15.73 -2.12 46.07
CA TRP A 655 16.12 -1.82 47.47
C TRP A 655 14.97 -1.10 48.23
N ARG A 656 13.79 -1.74 48.29
CA ARG A 656 12.67 -1.30 49.17
C ARG A 656 12.11 -2.44 50.03
N LYS A 657 13.01 -3.22 50.64
CA LYS A 657 12.72 -4.18 51.72
C LYS A 657 13.89 -4.25 52.71
N LEU A 658 13.93 -3.28 53.62
CA LEU A 658 14.52 -3.32 54.97
C LEU A 658 14.12 -2.02 55.68
N TYR A 659 14.19 -1.99 57.01
CA TYR A 659 13.60 -0.96 57.90
C TYR A 659 12.07 -0.84 57.86
N LEU A 660 11.42 -1.69 58.66
CA LEU A 660 10.35 -1.22 59.56
C LEU A 660 10.98 -0.89 60.92
N PRO A 661 10.37 0.02 61.70
CA PRO A 661 9.82 -0.49 62.95
C PRO A 661 8.45 0.09 63.36
N ARG A 662 7.47 -0.81 63.47
CA ARG A 662 6.52 -1.00 64.60
C ARG A 662 5.67 0.18 65.13
N SER A 663 4.39 -0.17 65.36
CA SER A 663 3.29 0.57 66.03
C SER A 663 2.41 1.42 65.10
N SER A 664 1.09 1.54 65.32
CA SER A 664 0.25 1.01 66.42
C SER A 664 -1.09 0.40 65.90
N ASN A 665 -1.94 -0.09 66.82
CA ASN A 665 -3.16 -0.85 66.51
C ASN A 665 -4.30 0.02 65.94
N THR A 666 -5.29 -0.59 65.27
CA THR A 666 -6.69 -0.67 65.78
C THR A 666 -7.60 -1.60 64.95
N SER A 667 -8.19 -2.55 65.67
CA SER A 667 -9.32 -3.48 65.46
C SER A 667 -10.37 -3.25 64.36
N HIS A 668 -10.59 -4.29 63.52
CA HIS A 668 -11.87 -4.98 63.15
C HIS A 668 -11.65 -5.83 61.88
N SER A 669 -12.42 -6.87 61.52
CA SER A 669 -13.24 -7.87 62.25
C SER A 669 -13.70 -8.92 61.20
N GLN A 670 -14.15 -10.11 61.64
CA GLN A 670 -14.91 -11.12 60.87
C GLN A 670 -14.55 -11.42 59.40
N ALA A 671 -14.00 -12.61 59.18
CA ALA A 671 -14.17 -13.35 57.91
C ALA A 671 -14.35 -14.86 58.22
N GLN A 672 -15.55 -15.25 58.67
CA GLN A 672 -15.94 -16.66 58.79
C GLN A 672 -16.78 -17.09 57.58
N GLY A 673 -16.40 -18.21 56.97
CA GLY A 673 -17.29 -19.21 56.36
C GLY A 673 -18.34 -18.77 55.34
N ALA A 674 -18.02 -18.91 54.05
CA ALA A 674 -19.02 -19.15 53.01
C ALA A 674 -18.47 -20.01 51.86
N MET A 675 -18.39 -21.33 52.05
CA MET A 675 -18.50 -22.24 50.90
C MET A 675 -19.96 -22.22 50.45
N ARG A 676 -20.23 -21.90 49.17
CA ARG A 676 -21.30 -22.57 48.43
C ARG A 676 -21.09 -22.49 46.92
N SER A 677 -21.28 -23.64 46.29
CA SER A 677 -21.31 -23.87 44.86
C SER A 677 -22.45 -23.10 44.18
N ILE A 678 -22.15 -22.50 43.02
CA ILE A 678 -23.13 -22.27 41.95
C ILE A 678 -22.53 -22.84 40.67
N SER A 679 -23.32 -23.64 39.96
CA SER A 679 -22.98 -24.25 38.68
C SER A 679 -23.47 -23.37 37.53
N ASN A 680 -22.55 -22.87 36.70
CA ASN A 680 -22.90 -22.19 35.45
C ASN A 680 -22.63 -23.10 34.24
N THR A 681 -23.60 -23.94 33.93
CA THR A 681 -23.87 -24.28 32.53
C THR A 681 -24.44 -23.03 31.86
N ASP A 682 -23.65 -22.33 31.04
CA ASP A 682 -24.11 -21.40 29.99
C ASP A 682 -22.89 -20.81 29.24
N HIS A 683 -22.39 -21.55 28.24
CA HIS A 683 -21.40 -21.02 27.27
C HIS A 683 -21.45 -21.67 25.88
N ASP A 684 -22.07 -22.85 25.72
CA ASP A 684 -22.19 -23.54 24.42
C ASP A 684 -23.36 -23.03 23.53
N ALA A 685 -24.14 -22.07 24.01
CA ALA A 685 -25.37 -21.59 23.36
C ALA A 685 -25.14 -20.52 22.29
N GLU A 686 -24.23 -19.56 22.51
CA GLU A 686 -24.12 -18.37 21.62
C GLU A 686 -23.30 -18.62 20.35
N LEU A 687 -22.29 -19.51 20.38
CA LEU A 687 -21.42 -19.78 19.22
C LEU A 687 -22.10 -20.53 18.06
N ASN A 688 -23.31 -21.06 18.25
CA ASN A 688 -24.07 -21.74 17.20
C ASN A 688 -25.09 -20.82 16.48
N SER A 689 -25.30 -19.59 16.95
CA SER A 689 -26.30 -18.67 16.36
C SER A 689 -25.82 -18.02 15.06
N GLU A 690 -24.55 -17.62 14.98
CA GLU A 690 -24.04 -16.79 13.87
C GLU A 690 -23.72 -17.54 12.57
N ARG A 691 -23.80 -18.89 12.55
CA ARG A 691 -23.54 -19.69 11.35
C ARG A 691 -24.78 -20.00 10.49
N ALA A 692 -25.97 -19.59 10.90
CA ALA A 692 -27.22 -19.90 10.19
C ALA A 692 -27.65 -18.86 9.13
N ALA A 693 -26.89 -17.76 8.96
CA ALA A 693 -27.42 -16.52 8.37
C ALA A 693 -26.82 -16.06 7.01
N PHE A 694 -26.21 -16.95 6.22
CA PHE A 694 -25.93 -16.66 4.79
C PHE A 694 -26.23 -17.86 3.88
N GLY A 695 -26.77 -17.55 2.68
CA GLY A 695 -27.48 -18.51 1.83
C GLY A 695 -26.60 -19.51 1.07
N SER A 696 -27.17 -20.69 0.83
CA SER A 696 -26.62 -21.74 -0.04
C SER A 696 -26.60 -21.32 -1.51
N LEU A 697 -25.54 -21.72 -2.24
CA LEU A 697 -25.55 -22.27 -3.62
C LEU A 697 -24.19 -23.01 -3.83
N PRO A 698 -24.03 -23.89 -4.84
CA PRO A 698 -23.34 -25.17 -4.61
C PRO A 698 -21.82 -25.17 -4.84
N VAL A 699 -21.14 -26.01 -4.05
CA VAL A 699 -19.76 -26.46 -4.29
C VAL A 699 -19.77 -27.63 -5.28
N ALA A 700 -18.96 -27.55 -6.33
CA ALA A 700 -18.82 -28.63 -7.33
C ALA A 700 -18.01 -29.82 -6.78
N GLU A 701 -18.34 -31.04 -7.24
CA GLU A 701 -17.72 -32.28 -6.80
C GLU A 701 -16.21 -32.33 -7.14
N ALA A 702 -15.37 -32.45 -6.11
CA ALA A 702 -13.96 -32.78 -6.27
C ALA A 702 -13.78 -34.32 -6.21
N HIS A 703 -13.51 -34.94 -7.36
CA HIS A 703 -13.41 -36.40 -7.46
C HIS A 703 -12.35 -37.01 -6.52
N GLN A 704 -12.74 -38.06 -5.79
CA GLN A 704 -11.82 -38.85 -4.96
C GLN A 704 -10.83 -39.64 -5.84
N SER A 705 -9.54 -39.34 -5.73
CA SER A 705 -8.48 -40.11 -6.38
C SER A 705 -8.18 -41.41 -5.62
N ARG A 706 -8.55 -42.54 -6.22
CA ARG A 706 -8.46 -43.88 -5.63
C ARG A 706 -7.02 -44.41 -5.63
N PHE A 707 -6.39 -44.47 -4.46
CA PHE A 707 -5.09 -45.13 -4.26
C PHE A 707 -5.23 -46.52 -3.59
N PRO A 708 -4.29 -47.46 -3.84
CA PRO A 708 -4.45 -48.87 -3.47
C PRO A 708 -4.12 -49.17 -2.00
N SER A 709 -4.90 -50.07 -1.38
CA SER A 709 -4.71 -50.47 0.01
C SER A 709 -3.64 -51.57 0.18
N PRO A 710 -2.62 -51.39 1.05
CA PRO A 710 -1.75 -52.48 1.51
C PRO A 710 -2.52 -53.46 2.44
N PRO A 711 -1.96 -54.62 2.83
CA PRO A 711 -2.75 -55.84 3.00
C PRO A 711 -3.49 -55.96 4.34
N ARG A 712 -4.73 -55.42 4.39
CA ARG A 712 -5.66 -55.61 5.53
C ARG A 712 -5.76 -57.07 6.02
N ARG A 713 -5.77 -58.05 5.11
CA ARG A 713 -5.82 -59.50 5.45
C ARG A 713 -4.64 -60.03 6.29
N GLN A 714 -3.53 -59.28 6.42
CA GLN A 714 -2.44 -59.58 7.35
C GLN A 714 -2.67 -58.96 8.73
N LEU A 715 -3.32 -57.79 8.79
CA LEU A 715 -3.74 -57.12 10.02
C LEU A 715 -4.93 -57.86 10.66
N GLU A 716 -6.01 -58.07 9.91
CA GLU A 716 -7.23 -58.76 10.35
C GLU A 716 -6.93 -60.14 10.98
N LYS A 717 -5.97 -60.88 10.41
CA LYS A 717 -5.51 -62.18 10.95
C LYS A 717 -4.69 -62.06 12.24
N LYS A 718 -3.95 -60.97 12.43
CA LYS A 718 -3.19 -60.72 13.66
C LYS A 718 -4.05 -60.08 14.76
N GLU A 719 -5.01 -59.25 14.39
CA GLU A 719 -6.04 -58.70 15.28
C GLU A 719 -6.92 -59.82 15.84
N ALA A 720 -7.37 -60.77 15.00
CA ALA A 720 -8.07 -61.97 15.45
C ALA A 720 -7.23 -62.83 16.41
N ALA A 721 -5.93 -63.03 16.13
CA ALA A 721 -5.04 -63.76 17.03
C ALA A 721 -4.80 -63.03 18.37
N ILE A 722 -4.75 -61.69 18.36
CA ILE A 722 -4.67 -60.87 19.59
C ILE A 722 -5.97 -61.01 20.39
N GLN A 723 -7.13 -61.01 19.75
CA GLN A 723 -8.43 -61.22 20.40
C GLN A 723 -8.56 -62.63 21.00
N GLU A 724 -8.11 -63.68 20.30
CA GLU A 724 -8.09 -65.05 20.82
C GLU A 724 -7.15 -65.19 22.04
N LEU A 725 -5.99 -64.51 22.02
CA LEU A 725 -5.07 -64.47 23.16
C LEU A 725 -5.63 -63.68 24.34
N GLN A 726 -6.30 -62.54 24.09
CA GLN A 726 -6.99 -61.77 25.14
C GLN A 726 -8.13 -62.59 25.77
N GLN A 727 -8.89 -63.33 24.96
CA GLN A 727 -9.98 -64.17 25.46
C GLN A 727 -9.49 -65.37 26.29
N ARG A 728 -8.30 -65.91 25.99
CA ARG A 728 -7.61 -66.86 26.90
C ARG A 728 -7.06 -66.20 28.17
N LEU A 729 -6.54 -64.98 28.09
CA LEU A 729 -5.95 -64.27 29.23
C LEU A 729 -6.99 -63.94 30.31
N VAL A 730 -8.25 -63.67 29.93
CA VAL A 730 -9.39 -63.45 30.85
C VAL A 730 -9.78 -64.72 31.63
N LEU A 731 -9.31 -65.90 31.23
CA LEU A 731 -9.62 -67.19 31.85
C LEU A 731 -8.43 -67.85 32.57
N ALA A 732 -7.29 -67.17 32.70
CA ALA A 732 -6.06 -67.73 33.27
C ALA A 732 -5.38 -66.77 34.26
N GLU A 733 -5.45 -67.08 35.55
CA GLU A 733 -4.80 -66.34 36.64
C GLU A 733 -3.26 -66.59 36.72
N ASP A 734 -2.64 -67.02 35.62
CA ASP A 734 -1.22 -67.40 35.56
C ASP A 734 -0.28 -66.19 35.35
N PRO A 735 0.64 -65.89 36.28
CA PRO A 735 1.53 -64.72 36.18
C PRO A 735 2.55 -64.84 35.04
N GLU A 736 2.85 -66.05 34.54
CA GLU A 736 3.67 -66.21 33.34
C GLU A 736 2.94 -65.77 32.06
N ALA A 737 1.62 -65.99 31.97
CA ALA A 737 0.84 -65.59 30.80
C ALA A 737 0.84 -64.05 30.65
N GLN A 738 0.72 -63.34 31.77
CA GLN A 738 0.82 -61.88 31.82
C GLN A 738 2.21 -61.37 31.38
N LYS A 739 3.31 -61.97 31.88
CA LYS A 739 4.68 -61.63 31.44
C LYS A 739 4.88 -61.84 29.93
N ARG A 740 4.38 -62.95 29.38
CA ARG A 740 4.44 -63.24 27.94
C ARG A 740 3.60 -62.24 27.13
N TYR A 741 2.41 -61.87 27.60
CA TYR A 741 1.57 -60.85 26.96
C TYR A 741 2.24 -59.47 26.96
N ILE A 742 2.82 -59.03 28.08
CA ILE A 742 3.58 -57.77 28.16
C ILE A 742 4.75 -57.78 27.17
N TYR A 743 5.54 -58.86 27.11
CA TYR A 743 6.66 -58.97 26.16
C TYR A 743 6.21 -58.91 24.69
N ILE A 744 5.09 -59.57 24.34
CA ILE A 744 4.50 -59.52 22.99
C ILE A 744 4.02 -58.11 22.66
N MET A 745 3.31 -57.44 23.58
CA MET A 745 2.84 -56.06 23.39
C MET A 745 4.00 -55.07 23.22
N PHE A 746 5.06 -55.19 24.04
CA PHE A 746 6.25 -54.36 23.94
C PHE A 746 6.99 -54.58 22.61
N SER A 747 7.10 -55.84 22.18
CA SER A 747 7.69 -56.20 20.88
C SER A 747 6.88 -55.68 19.69
N VAL A 748 5.54 -55.70 19.75
CA VAL A 748 4.66 -55.12 18.72
C VAL A 748 4.77 -53.59 18.71
N ALA A 749 4.83 -52.93 19.87
CA ALA A 749 5.00 -51.49 19.96
C ALA A 749 6.34 -51.03 19.34
N ILE A 750 7.45 -51.70 19.69
CA ILE A 750 8.79 -51.37 19.20
C ILE A 750 8.97 -51.71 17.71
N ASN A 751 8.58 -52.91 17.28
CA ASN A 751 8.91 -53.40 15.94
C ASN A 751 7.88 -53.03 14.86
N ILE A 752 6.67 -52.60 15.24
CA ILE A 752 5.59 -52.30 14.29
C ILE A 752 5.07 -50.88 14.48
N PHE A 753 4.62 -50.52 15.69
CA PHE A 753 3.92 -49.25 15.91
C PHE A 753 4.84 -48.02 15.78
N ILE A 754 5.96 -47.99 16.50
CA ILE A 754 6.91 -46.87 16.49
C ILE A 754 7.49 -46.60 15.07
N PRO A 755 7.91 -47.63 14.30
CA PRO A 755 8.38 -47.43 12.92
C PRO A 755 7.30 -46.89 11.96
N LEU A 756 6.04 -47.33 12.12
CA LEU A 756 4.91 -46.80 11.34
C LEU A 756 4.60 -45.35 11.69
N GLN A 757 4.62 -45.00 12.98
CA GLN A 757 4.42 -43.63 13.47
C GLN A 757 5.49 -42.69 12.88
N LEU A 758 6.77 -43.03 13.03
CA LEU A 758 7.88 -42.23 12.46
C LEU A 758 7.81 -42.16 10.93
N SER A 759 7.37 -43.22 10.25
CA SER A 759 7.19 -43.21 8.79
C SER A 759 6.08 -42.25 8.35
N LEU A 760 4.95 -42.25 9.07
CA LEU A 760 3.83 -41.36 8.81
C LEU A 760 4.21 -39.88 9.05
N GLU A 761 4.88 -39.58 10.16
CA GLU A 761 5.38 -38.24 10.47
C GLU A 761 6.40 -37.77 9.42
N ARG A 762 7.36 -38.62 9.03
CA ARG A 762 8.34 -38.30 7.95
C ARG A 762 7.66 -38.03 6.61
N MET A 763 6.60 -38.77 6.26
CA MET A 763 5.82 -38.49 5.05
C MET A 763 5.05 -37.18 5.14
N CYS A 764 4.46 -36.85 6.31
CA CYS A 764 3.75 -35.59 6.52
C CYS A 764 4.69 -34.38 6.46
N VAL A 765 5.84 -34.45 7.15
CA VAL A 765 6.90 -33.41 7.10
C VAL A 765 7.44 -33.25 5.69
N LYS A 766 7.65 -34.35 4.94
CA LYS A 766 8.07 -34.28 3.54
C LYS A 766 7.00 -33.59 2.66
N ALA A 767 5.72 -33.93 2.82
CA ALA A 767 4.64 -33.29 2.06
C ALA A 767 4.51 -31.78 2.36
N ALA A 768 4.70 -31.37 3.61
CA ALA A 768 4.75 -29.97 4.01
C ALA A 768 5.94 -29.23 3.38
N ASN A 769 7.14 -29.83 3.41
CA ASN A 769 8.34 -29.28 2.77
C ASN A 769 8.20 -29.19 1.25
N ASP A 770 7.64 -30.22 0.59
CA ASP A 770 7.37 -30.21 -0.86
C ASP A 770 6.36 -29.11 -1.25
N LEU A 771 5.43 -28.74 -0.37
CA LEU A 771 4.49 -27.62 -0.58
C LEU A 771 5.17 -26.26 -0.37
N LEU A 772 5.99 -26.12 0.68
CA LEU A 772 6.78 -24.92 0.94
C LEU A 772 7.77 -24.63 -0.19
N VAL A 773 8.48 -25.65 -0.70
CA VAL A 773 9.36 -25.52 -1.88
C VAL A 773 8.58 -25.12 -3.13
N LYS A 774 7.35 -25.64 -3.34
CA LYS A 774 6.45 -25.21 -4.44
C LYS A 774 5.93 -23.78 -4.28
N THR A 775 5.96 -23.22 -3.08
CA THR A 775 5.60 -21.81 -2.82
C THR A 775 6.81 -20.92 -3.09
N LEU A 776 7.96 -21.21 -2.48
CA LEU A 776 9.21 -20.46 -2.70
C LEU A 776 9.66 -20.45 -4.17
N THR A 777 9.46 -21.54 -4.92
CA THR A 777 9.78 -21.58 -6.37
C THR A 777 8.84 -20.70 -7.20
N LYS A 778 7.56 -20.56 -6.82
CA LYS A 778 6.65 -19.59 -7.46
C LYS A 778 7.03 -18.15 -7.12
N GLU A 779 7.35 -17.88 -5.86
CA GLU A 779 7.78 -16.54 -5.40
C GLU A 779 9.08 -16.12 -6.08
N ASN A 780 10.08 -16.99 -6.14
CA ASN A 780 11.31 -16.75 -6.90
C ASN A 780 11.06 -16.52 -8.40
N ALA A 781 10.09 -17.20 -9.03
CA ALA A 781 9.71 -16.94 -10.42
C ALA A 781 9.01 -15.58 -10.60
N VAL A 782 8.19 -15.15 -9.64
CA VAL A 782 7.57 -13.80 -9.64
C VAL A 782 8.63 -12.72 -9.42
N ILE A 783 9.57 -12.92 -8.50
CA ILE A 783 10.69 -12.00 -8.24
C ILE A 783 11.61 -11.91 -9.46
N ALA A 784 12.00 -13.03 -10.06
CA ALA A 784 12.84 -13.04 -11.26
C ALA A 784 12.17 -12.36 -12.46
N THR A 785 10.87 -12.58 -12.67
CA THR A 785 10.13 -11.90 -13.76
C THR A 785 9.89 -10.42 -13.49
N ALA A 786 9.69 -10.00 -12.22
CA ALA A 786 9.66 -8.59 -11.83
C ALA A 786 11.02 -7.90 -12.02
N TRP A 787 12.11 -8.56 -11.61
CA TRP A 787 13.48 -8.05 -11.76
C TRP A 787 13.88 -7.94 -13.24
N TYR A 788 13.47 -8.89 -14.09
CA TYR A 788 13.67 -8.82 -15.53
C TYR A 788 12.86 -7.68 -16.18
N ASP A 789 11.59 -7.50 -15.81
CA ASP A 789 10.76 -6.39 -16.33
C ASP A 789 11.29 -5.02 -15.87
N LEU A 790 11.78 -4.91 -14.62
CA LEU A 790 12.47 -3.72 -14.10
C LEU A 790 13.78 -3.44 -14.86
N THR A 791 14.65 -4.44 -15.01
CA THR A 791 15.94 -4.32 -15.72
C THR A 791 15.73 -3.97 -17.19
N SER A 792 14.73 -4.57 -17.84
CA SER A 792 14.36 -4.25 -19.23
C SER A 792 13.91 -2.80 -19.38
N ARG A 793 13.11 -2.26 -18.44
CA ARG A 793 12.72 -0.82 -18.43
C ARG A 793 13.91 0.11 -18.20
N LEU A 794 14.80 -0.24 -17.27
CA LEU A 794 16.02 0.54 -16.99
C LEU A 794 16.94 0.58 -18.21
N GLN A 795 17.08 -0.53 -18.94
CA GLN A 795 17.84 -0.59 -20.19
C GLN A 795 17.14 0.16 -21.33
N SER A 796 15.81 0.04 -21.49
CA SER A 796 15.08 0.77 -22.55
C SER A 796 15.11 2.29 -22.36
N ASN A 797 15.19 2.77 -21.12
CA ASN A 797 15.28 4.20 -20.82
C ASN A 797 16.60 4.86 -21.27
N HIS A 798 17.60 4.08 -21.72
CA HIS A 798 18.83 4.60 -22.33
C HIS A 798 18.82 4.60 -23.87
N VAL A 799 17.78 4.08 -24.52
CA VAL A 799 17.69 4.04 -25.99
C VAL A 799 16.54 4.91 -26.48
N VAL A 800 16.85 6.19 -26.74
CA VAL A 800 15.94 7.08 -27.47
C VAL A 800 15.92 6.66 -28.95
N LEU A 801 14.88 5.96 -29.40
CA LEU A 801 14.21 6.19 -30.70
C LEU A 801 13.00 5.29 -30.99
N GLN A 802 12.17 5.81 -31.90
CA GLN A 802 11.08 5.18 -32.67
C GLN A 802 9.82 4.63 -31.95
N ARG A 803 8.68 5.09 -32.47
CA ARG A 803 7.33 4.75 -32.03
C ARG A 803 6.89 3.40 -32.64
N ARG A 804 6.49 2.44 -31.81
CA ARG A 804 5.49 1.42 -32.18
C ARG A 804 4.41 1.34 -31.11
N GLN A 805 3.16 1.38 -31.55
CA GLN A 805 1.96 1.24 -30.72
C GLN A 805 1.67 -0.26 -30.51
N ASP A 806 2.42 -0.89 -29.60
CA ASP A 806 2.05 -2.17 -29.01
C ASP A 806 1.73 -1.93 -27.53
N ALA A 807 0.47 -2.11 -27.13
CA ALA A 807 0.04 -1.86 -25.76
C ALA A 807 0.79 -2.79 -24.79
N PRO A 808 1.41 -2.26 -23.71
CA PRO A 808 2.22 -3.06 -22.82
C PRO A 808 1.35 -4.11 -22.12
N LYS A 809 1.49 -5.38 -22.51
CA LYS A 809 0.89 -6.54 -21.83
C LYS A 809 1.32 -6.51 -20.36
N SER A 810 0.43 -6.01 -19.50
CA SER A 810 0.82 -5.51 -18.19
C SER A 810 1.51 -6.61 -17.37
N TRP A 811 2.48 -6.20 -16.54
CA TRP A 811 3.15 -7.12 -15.63
C TRP A 811 2.15 -7.87 -14.73
N LEU A 812 1.09 -7.18 -14.28
CA LEU A 812 -0.09 -7.76 -13.62
C LEU A 812 -0.81 -8.85 -14.43
N GLY A 813 -0.89 -8.71 -15.76
CA GLY A 813 -1.45 -9.74 -16.65
C GLY A 813 -0.57 -10.99 -16.69
N LYS A 814 0.75 -10.82 -16.87
CA LYS A 814 1.74 -11.92 -16.81
C LYS A 814 1.72 -12.61 -15.44
N GLN A 815 1.67 -11.82 -14.35
CA GLN A 815 1.61 -12.28 -12.97
C GLN A 815 0.35 -13.12 -12.70
N ARG A 816 -0.84 -12.64 -13.11
CA ARG A 816 -2.10 -13.41 -13.03
C ARG A 816 -2.01 -14.72 -13.82
N GLN A 817 -1.35 -14.71 -14.98
CA GLN A 817 -1.19 -15.90 -15.80
C GLN A 817 -0.24 -16.94 -15.16
N LEU A 818 0.83 -16.50 -14.48
CA LEU A 818 1.76 -17.36 -13.71
C LEU A 818 1.15 -17.90 -12.40
N VAL A 819 0.33 -17.11 -11.72
CA VAL A 819 -0.36 -17.53 -10.49
C VAL A 819 -1.50 -18.51 -10.78
N ASN A 820 -2.24 -18.29 -11.88
CA ASN A 820 -3.40 -19.09 -12.25
C ASN A 820 -3.09 -20.25 -13.23
N SER A 821 -1.83 -20.48 -13.61
CA SER A 821 -1.43 -21.63 -14.43
C SER A 821 -1.38 -22.93 -13.61
N GLY A 822 -2.55 -23.36 -13.12
CA GLY A 822 -2.78 -24.78 -12.83
C GLY A 822 -2.71 -25.61 -14.12
N PRO A 823 -2.50 -26.94 -14.03
CA PRO A 823 -2.42 -27.78 -15.21
C PRO A 823 -3.73 -27.71 -16.01
N ARG A 824 -3.64 -27.34 -17.29
CA ARG A 824 -4.70 -27.66 -18.25
C ARG A 824 -4.75 -29.19 -18.40
N ARG A 825 -5.98 -29.70 -18.58
CA ARG A 825 -6.27 -31.12 -18.81
C ARG A 825 -5.53 -31.65 -20.03
#